data_AF-R5PJR8-F1
#
_entry.id   AF-R5PJR8-F1
#
_cell.length_a   1.000
_cell.length_b   1.000
_cell.length_c   1.000
_cell.angle_alpha   90.00
_cell.angle_beta   90.00
_cell.angle_gamma   90.00
#
_symmetry.space_group_name_H-M   'P 1'
#
loop_
_entity.id
_entity.type
_entity.pdbx_description
1 polymer ?
#
loop_
_entity_poly.entity_id
_entity_poly.type
_entity_poly.pdbx_seq_one_letter_code
_entity_poly.pdbx_strand_id
1 'polypeptide(L)'
;MKKVILLFSIVIIYPSVLFASNLRVKSDAVILSVDGVTATVELNLLWENSWCNVFNYDAVYVFGKFKLKDEGKWNSIYLEENSVVIENEGYDADIRSVGFFVYRNKEGQGDTNVKLRLRWKLNGNSEKLLTEEMFHSRQIFFAFEGIEMVYIPTAPFYLGDRYSVNTFNSTTLGGIPAEDDIIGSNSGFTYTASSNSNLAVNAADRKNIALQPDKIAWSGVAPAVWQVDFKTARKICYFGVSGEYRLLDKGRAVPDGIWYLEASSDALTWTELWSGGSAFWGTASQSYPIAGAIKIEEPAAYRYYRIRIPEAESAVVDNMIRINNVAMSEMVLDDPGPVLIDETEHNLPENYPNGYRGFFVMKYELTQEQYVSFLNKLDCSSQYARTIGGVLDALKEGDYIFGTDRTRPSCRNGIILYKQREKSDDPYVFACDLNPLNLPNSDDDGQTIACNFLTPADMLAYADWCGLRPLSELEYEKMARAPYPYVPKAGEIATGGTNITGGTGLKNAGKVSEYLNSGNVNAENLIEGPVRSGSFLRNTRDRTECGISYWGVEDLSGNLAEIYYNCDIYGRQLDGRKQGDGGLDIDGNTDVPLYYWPQDSMAFGVRGGSYAGIEELAVSDRRNAIGYFSSLTDRKPTVGIRLGLGRLPEAESSSLTLENGLSSGSVIIRDTVCSATEYTITGSVSETRFNNLYSWYCSKDYGKTWERIKGESHKDLTLVGLTLNVPFGTAMEYRYKRCLATPTGSGESGVVALVVGHGFKMNRLQDTLIPCQEIKGFVATTPLPSYFKWKIIDTDSTKMPNEEDDFHSSYKVVTSDLKVGDNWPNGIYYVDLSVESQNKQCNWSRRLEILALPQTIDPFEGISESYMFMENAYVLAHRWTGDDPQEWHLVEDECERIAIDEKTGKITFKDIVAENDLVECHFTASLICEEFPDRVYMKRAKYLCRSCKDYYDSGMRTNGNYLIDPDGFGGIQPYVAYCDMANGGWTRFDQISAGWHGFPGHNARHYKNRVTDYARFVALASVSTYQKITSVQGTSESCCDAYYFMNYNNACITGLPCGSKGSGNWGDVTVTINRNWSNAMYKSYFTTDGSVGGGNQGTYFSQMWFK
;
A
#
# COMPACT_ATOMS: atom_id res chain seq x y z
N MET A 1 -95.02 -22.70 13.43
CA MET A 1 -93.93 -22.05 12.67
C MET A 1 -92.66 -22.07 13.50
N LYS A 2 -91.69 -22.89 13.10
CA LYS A 2 -90.23 -22.82 13.34
C LYS A 2 -89.66 -24.08 12.69
N LYS A 3 -89.10 -23.95 11.49
CA LYS A 3 -88.47 -25.04 10.74
C LYS A 3 -86.95 -24.83 10.73
N VAL A 4 -86.27 -25.91 11.06
CA VAL A 4 -84.82 -26.18 11.02
C VAL A 4 -84.33 -26.16 9.57
N ILE A 5 -83.14 -25.57 9.31
CA ILE A 5 -82.31 -25.89 8.14
C ILE A 5 -80.84 -25.96 8.58
N LEU A 6 -80.24 -27.12 8.31
CA LEU A 6 -78.83 -27.51 8.38
C LEU A 6 -77.97 -26.62 7.46
N LEU A 7 -76.81 -26.12 7.94
CA LEU A 7 -75.76 -25.57 7.07
C LEU A 7 -74.69 -26.65 6.82
N PHE A 8 -74.52 -26.99 5.55
CA PHE A 8 -73.51 -27.92 5.04
C PHE A 8 -72.13 -27.24 5.04
N SER A 9 -71.17 -27.81 5.77
CA SER A 9 -69.76 -27.44 5.69
C SER A 9 -69.16 -28.03 4.40
N ILE A 10 -68.97 -27.20 3.37
CA ILE A 10 -68.15 -27.56 2.21
C ILE A 10 -66.69 -27.40 2.64
N VAL A 11 -66.03 -28.52 2.94
CA VAL A 11 -64.58 -28.59 3.07
C VAL A 11 -63.98 -28.47 1.67
N ILE A 12 -63.53 -27.28 1.31
CA ILE A 12 -62.71 -27.06 0.12
C ILE A 12 -61.32 -27.61 0.44
N ILE A 13 -61.06 -28.86 0.05
CA ILE A 13 -59.72 -29.44 0.01
C ILE A 13 -58.99 -28.74 -1.14
N TYR A 14 -58.17 -27.73 -0.84
CA TYR A 14 -57.21 -27.22 -1.82
C TYR A 14 -56.21 -28.34 -2.13
N PRO A 15 -56.10 -28.83 -3.37
CA PRO A 15 -55.01 -29.72 -3.72
C PRO A 15 -53.70 -28.93 -3.58
N SER A 16 -52.86 -29.34 -2.64
CA SER A 16 -51.46 -28.95 -2.59
C SER A 16 -50.79 -29.44 -3.88
N VAL A 17 -50.53 -28.53 -4.82
CA VAL A 17 -49.74 -28.82 -6.00
C VAL A 17 -48.32 -29.13 -5.52
N LEU A 18 -47.77 -30.25 -5.99
CA LEU A 18 -46.41 -30.68 -5.71
C LEU A 18 -45.54 -30.17 -6.86
N PHE A 19 -44.53 -29.35 -6.57
CA PHE A 19 -43.44 -29.11 -7.51
C PHE A 19 -42.48 -30.30 -7.44
N ALA A 20 -42.45 -31.13 -8.47
CA ALA A 20 -41.29 -31.99 -8.71
C ALA A 20 -40.29 -31.18 -9.54
N SER A 21 -39.00 -31.49 -9.44
CA SER A 21 -37.96 -30.97 -10.33
C SER A 21 -37.53 -32.12 -11.23
N ASN A 22 -37.71 -31.95 -12.53
CA ASN A 22 -37.74 -33.08 -13.44
C ASN A 22 -37.42 -32.58 -14.85
N LEU A 23 -36.13 -32.55 -15.13
CA LEU A 23 -35.61 -32.34 -16.47
C LEU A 23 -35.84 -33.59 -17.33
N ARG A 24 -36.42 -33.40 -18.51
CA ARG A 24 -36.64 -34.46 -19.49
C ARG A 24 -36.33 -33.95 -20.89
N VAL A 25 -35.64 -34.76 -21.67
CA VAL A 25 -35.60 -34.59 -23.12
C VAL A 25 -36.83 -35.30 -23.71
N LYS A 26 -37.86 -34.55 -24.11
CA LYS A 26 -39.08 -35.11 -24.74
C LYS A 26 -38.74 -35.56 -26.14
N SER A 27 -39.27 -36.74 -26.51
CA SER A 27 -39.04 -37.42 -27.80
C SER A 27 -37.56 -37.69 -28.06
N ASP A 28 -37.22 -38.86 -28.60
CA ASP A 28 -35.85 -39.10 -29.03
C ASP A 28 -35.43 -37.96 -29.97
N ALA A 29 -34.23 -37.42 -29.77
CA ALA A 29 -33.70 -36.36 -30.62
C ALA A 29 -33.74 -36.82 -32.09
N VAL A 30 -34.22 -35.96 -32.99
CA VAL A 30 -34.51 -36.34 -34.39
C VAL A 30 -33.55 -35.64 -35.33
N ILE A 31 -32.97 -36.40 -36.27
CA ILE A 31 -32.21 -35.83 -37.38
C ILE A 31 -33.20 -35.27 -38.42
N LEU A 32 -33.15 -33.97 -38.65
CA LEU A 32 -34.00 -33.27 -39.65
C LEU A 32 -33.37 -33.31 -41.06
N SER A 33 -32.05 -33.11 -41.14
CA SER A 33 -31.30 -33.09 -42.40
C SER A 33 -29.81 -33.31 -42.14
N VAL A 34 -29.08 -33.72 -43.19
CA VAL A 34 -27.62 -33.85 -43.21
C VAL A 34 -27.11 -33.30 -44.54
N ASP A 35 -26.02 -32.51 -44.53
CA ASP A 35 -25.51 -31.80 -45.72
C ASP A 35 -24.01 -32.08 -46.01
N GLY A 36 -23.51 -33.23 -45.55
CA GLY A 36 -22.11 -33.65 -45.71
C GLY A 36 -21.13 -33.02 -44.71
N VAL A 37 -21.48 -31.89 -44.08
CA VAL A 37 -20.63 -31.20 -43.08
C VAL A 37 -21.32 -31.15 -41.71
N THR A 38 -22.64 -30.96 -41.70
CA THR A 38 -23.44 -30.90 -40.48
C THR A 38 -24.67 -31.81 -40.53
N ALA A 39 -25.12 -32.27 -39.37
CA ALA A 39 -26.43 -32.88 -39.16
C ALA A 39 -27.28 -31.94 -38.31
N THR A 40 -28.47 -31.59 -38.80
CA THR A 40 -29.43 -30.76 -38.04
C THR A 40 -30.26 -31.66 -37.14
N VAL A 41 -30.21 -31.40 -35.83
CA VAL A 41 -30.91 -32.19 -34.80
C VAL A 41 -31.98 -31.35 -34.14
N GLU A 42 -33.19 -31.87 -33.98
CA GLU A 42 -34.24 -31.27 -33.15
C GLU A 42 -34.40 -32.03 -31.83
N LEU A 43 -34.49 -31.31 -30.72
CA LEU A 43 -34.88 -31.88 -29.41
C LEU A 43 -35.78 -30.93 -28.63
N ASN A 44 -36.57 -31.47 -27.71
CA ASN A 44 -37.44 -30.70 -26.82
C ASN A 44 -37.00 -30.91 -25.37
N LEU A 45 -36.65 -29.85 -24.65
CA LEU A 45 -36.35 -29.90 -23.22
C LEU A 45 -37.59 -29.52 -22.42
N LEU A 46 -38.08 -30.41 -21.56
CA LEU A 46 -38.97 -30.02 -20.47
C LEU A 46 -38.17 -29.84 -19.20
N TRP A 47 -38.42 -28.74 -18.53
CA TRP A 47 -37.73 -28.41 -17.31
C TRP A 47 -38.69 -27.72 -16.36
N GLU A 48 -39.02 -28.44 -15.29
CA GLU A 48 -39.92 -28.00 -14.22
C GLU A 48 -39.20 -27.02 -13.30
N ASN A 49 -39.93 -26.04 -12.75
CA ASN A 49 -39.40 -25.02 -11.84
C ASN A 49 -38.22 -24.18 -12.36
N SER A 50 -38.13 -23.91 -13.66
CA SER A 50 -37.16 -22.95 -14.19
C SER A 50 -37.40 -21.54 -13.65
N TRP A 51 -36.35 -20.76 -13.38
CA TRP A 51 -36.43 -19.41 -12.85
C TRP A 51 -35.28 -18.48 -13.27
N CYS A 52 -35.58 -17.19 -13.33
CA CYS A 52 -34.62 -16.09 -13.46
C CYS A 52 -35.09 -14.92 -12.60
N ASN A 53 -34.19 -14.33 -11.81
CA ASN A 53 -34.46 -13.20 -10.92
C ASN A 53 -33.35 -12.14 -11.03
N VAL A 54 -33.41 -11.09 -10.20
CA VAL A 54 -32.45 -9.96 -10.22
C VAL A 54 -31.04 -10.29 -9.71
N PHE A 55 -30.82 -11.48 -9.16
CA PHE A 55 -29.53 -11.92 -8.62
C PHE A 55 -28.88 -12.99 -9.50
N ASN A 56 -29.63 -14.02 -9.89
CA ASN A 56 -29.14 -15.12 -10.72
C ASN A 56 -30.29 -15.87 -11.43
N TYR A 57 -29.97 -17.03 -12.00
CA TYR A 57 -30.90 -17.86 -12.78
C TYR A 57 -30.45 -19.31 -12.75
N ASP A 58 -31.40 -20.21 -12.98
CA ASP A 58 -31.10 -21.61 -13.29
C ASP A 58 -30.94 -21.83 -14.80
N ALA A 59 -30.36 -22.96 -15.16
CA ALA A 59 -30.05 -23.34 -16.54
C ALA A 59 -30.13 -24.85 -16.71
N VAL A 60 -30.07 -25.31 -17.95
CA VAL A 60 -29.87 -26.71 -18.29
C VAL A 60 -28.60 -26.82 -19.14
N TYR A 61 -27.64 -27.63 -18.70
CA TYR A 61 -26.49 -28.02 -19.50
C TYR A 61 -26.84 -29.27 -20.32
N VAL A 62 -26.70 -29.20 -21.64
CA VAL A 62 -26.99 -30.29 -22.57
C VAL A 62 -25.74 -30.69 -23.31
N PHE A 63 -25.48 -32.00 -23.39
CA PHE A 63 -24.39 -32.57 -24.17
C PHE A 63 -24.85 -33.83 -24.91
N GLY A 64 -24.15 -34.19 -25.98
CA GLY A 64 -24.53 -35.31 -26.83
C GLY A 64 -23.46 -36.40 -26.91
N LYS A 65 -23.89 -37.65 -27.05
CA LYS A 65 -23.02 -38.81 -27.25
C LYS A 65 -23.51 -39.62 -28.45
N PHE A 66 -22.58 -40.20 -29.21
CA PHE A 66 -22.87 -41.08 -30.34
C PHE A 66 -21.99 -42.32 -30.37
N LYS A 67 -22.48 -43.40 -30.97
CA LYS A 67 -21.68 -44.58 -31.30
C LYS A 67 -22.06 -45.12 -32.68
N LEU A 68 -21.15 -45.86 -33.30
CA LEU A 68 -21.46 -46.59 -34.53
C LEU A 68 -22.03 -47.96 -34.20
N LYS A 69 -22.84 -48.50 -35.12
CA LYS A 69 -23.54 -49.76 -34.91
C LYS A 69 -22.62 -50.95 -34.64
N ASP A 70 -21.46 -50.98 -35.29
CA ASP A 70 -20.48 -52.07 -35.19
C ASP A 70 -19.37 -51.76 -34.17
N GLU A 71 -19.50 -50.66 -33.40
CA GLU A 71 -18.50 -50.23 -32.42
C GLU A 71 -19.13 -50.04 -31.04
N GLY A 72 -18.43 -50.50 -30.01
CA GLY A 72 -18.88 -50.38 -28.61
C GLY A 72 -18.66 -48.99 -28.00
N LYS A 73 -17.66 -48.23 -28.49
CA LYS A 73 -17.22 -46.96 -27.88
C LYS A 73 -18.17 -45.82 -28.22
N TRP A 74 -18.64 -45.11 -27.19
CA TRP A 74 -19.37 -43.86 -27.33
C TRP A 74 -18.40 -42.67 -27.42
N ASN A 75 -18.75 -41.70 -28.26
CA ASN A 75 -17.95 -40.52 -28.59
C ASN A 75 -18.77 -39.25 -28.37
N SER A 76 -18.11 -38.12 -28.07
CA SER A 76 -18.78 -36.83 -27.88
C SER A 76 -19.30 -36.22 -29.18
N ILE A 77 -20.50 -35.66 -29.13
CA ILE A 77 -21.09 -34.83 -30.18
C ILE A 77 -20.59 -33.39 -30.00
N TYR A 78 -20.03 -32.83 -31.06
CA TYR A 78 -19.58 -31.44 -31.09
C TYR A 78 -20.49 -30.61 -31.98
N LEU A 79 -20.86 -29.42 -31.51
CA LEU A 79 -21.72 -28.50 -32.24
C LEU A 79 -20.89 -27.47 -33.02
N GLU A 80 -21.46 -26.93 -34.10
CA GLU A 80 -20.91 -25.74 -34.76
C GLU A 80 -21.07 -24.51 -33.84
N GLU A 81 -20.13 -23.55 -33.89
CA GLU A 81 -20.24 -22.32 -33.10
C GLU A 81 -21.52 -21.55 -33.43
N ASN A 82 -22.17 -20.98 -32.41
CA ASN A 82 -23.42 -20.21 -32.54
C ASN A 82 -24.57 -20.95 -33.26
N SER A 83 -24.59 -22.29 -33.21
CA SER A 83 -25.54 -23.10 -33.99
C SER A 83 -26.78 -23.59 -33.23
N VAL A 84 -26.92 -23.23 -31.96
CA VAL A 84 -28.12 -23.55 -31.16
C VAL A 84 -29.20 -22.52 -31.47
N VAL A 85 -30.27 -22.95 -32.14
CA VAL A 85 -31.45 -22.14 -32.40
C VAL A 85 -32.56 -22.55 -31.42
N ILE A 86 -33.09 -21.58 -30.68
CA ILE A 86 -34.22 -21.77 -29.78
C ILE A 86 -35.48 -21.26 -30.48
N GLU A 87 -36.51 -22.09 -30.60
CA GLU A 87 -37.78 -21.66 -31.23
C GLU A 87 -38.66 -20.82 -30.30
N ASN A 88 -38.53 -21.02 -28.99
CA ASN A 88 -39.28 -20.30 -27.97
C ASN A 88 -38.66 -18.92 -27.69
N GLU A 89 -39.47 -17.87 -27.63
CA GLU A 89 -39.04 -16.57 -27.10
C GLU A 89 -38.73 -16.65 -25.60
N GLY A 90 -37.81 -15.80 -25.11
CA GLY A 90 -37.52 -15.65 -23.69
C GLY A 90 -36.41 -16.54 -23.13
N TYR A 91 -35.65 -17.21 -24.00
CA TYR A 91 -34.52 -18.07 -23.64
C TYR A 91 -33.30 -17.74 -24.49
N ASP A 92 -32.12 -18.00 -23.93
CA ASP A 92 -30.84 -17.94 -24.63
C ASP A 92 -30.06 -19.24 -24.43
N ALA A 93 -29.09 -19.48 -25.32
CA ALA A 93 -28.17 -20.59 -25.23
C ALA A 93 -26.73 -20.14 -25.31
N ASP A 94 -25.84 -20.92 -24.71
CA ASP A 94 -24.43 -20.61 -24.60
C ASP A 94 -23.58 -21.87 -24.84
N ILE A 95 -22.97 -21.96 -26.03
CA ILE A 95 -22.20 -23.13 -26.46
C ILE A 95 -20.85 -23.18 -25.73
N ARG A 96 -20.45 -24.40 -25.36
CA ARG A 96 -19.18 -24.76 -24.74
C ARG A 96 -18.52 -25.88 -25.56
N SER A 97 -17.33 -26.33 -25.14
CA SER A 97 -16.54 -27.29 -25.91
C SER A 97 -17.29 -28.59 -26.22
N VAL A 98 -17.97 -29.19 -25.23
CA VAL A 98 -18.62 -30.51 -25.35
C VAL A 98 -20.15 -30.43 -25.29
N GLY A 99 -20.70 -29.33 -24.76
CA GLY A 99 -22.12 -29.14 -24.57
C GLY A 99 -22.51 -27.66 -24.63
N PHE A 100 -23.71 -27.33 -24.18
CA PHE A 100 -24.22 -25.96 -24.19
C PHE A 100 -25.21 -25.74 -23.05
N PHE A 101 -25.33 -24.50 -22.58
CA PHE A 101 -26.35 -24.11 -21.61
C PHE A 101 -27.59 -23.59 -22.32
N VAL A 102 -28.76 -23.79 -21.72
CA VAL A 102 -30.03 -23.16 -22.07
C VAL A 102 -30.62 -22.55 -20.82
N TYR A 103 -31.05 -21.29 -20.87
CA TYR A 103 -31.57 -20.57 -19.71
C TYR A 103 -32.57 -19.47 -20.10
N ARG A 104 -33.41 -19.05 -19.14
CA ARG A 104 -34.33 -17.93 -19.33
C ARG A 104 -33.55 -16.62 -19.46
N ASN A 105 -33.93 -15.77 -20.41
CA ASN A 105 -33.26 -14.48 -20.63
C ASN A 105 -33.98 -13.27 -20.02
N LYS A 106 -35.15 -13.50 -19.40
CA LYS A 106 -35.95 -12.50 -18.68
C LYS A 106 -36.38 -13.07 -17.33
N GLU A 107 -36.67 -12.18 -16.37
CA GLU A 107 -37.23 -12.57 -15.08
C GLU A 107 -38.53 -13.38 -15.24
N GLY A 108 -38.68 -14.40 -14.40
CA GLY A 108 -39.86 -15.26 -14.41
C GLY A 108 -39.57 -16.63 -13.84
N GLN A 109 -40.63 -17.37 -13.49
CA GLN A 109 -40.55 -18.72 -12.96
C GLN A 109 -41.66 -19.61 -13.54
N GLY A 110 -41.39 -20.91 -13.66
CA GLY A 110 -42.39 -21.93 -13.93
C GLY A 110 -41.87 -23.02 -14.86
N ASP A 111 -42.73 -23.99 -15.14
CA ASP A 111 -42.42 -25.10 -16.02
C ASP A 111 -42.17 -24.63 -17.45
N THR A 112 -41.24 -25.30 -18.12
CA THR A 112 -40.78 -24.91 -19.46
C THR A 112 -40.81 -26.08 -20.42
N ASN A 113 -41.01 -25.74 -21.70
CA ASN A 113 -40.87 -26.63 -22.83
C ASN A 113 -40.13 -25.87 -23.92
N VAL A 114 -38.83 -26.12 -24.03
CA VAL A 114 -37.92 -25.41 -24.92
C VAL A 114 -37.56 -26.31 -26.08
N LYS A 115 -37.98 -25.93 -27.29
CA LYS A 115 -37.62 -26.62 -28.53
C LYS A 115 -36.34 -26.03 -29.09
N LEU A 116 -35.38 -26.91 -29.40
CA LEU A 116 -34.05 -26.57 -29.87
C LEU A 116 -33.77 -27.22 -31.22
N ARG A 117 -33.09 -26.48 -32.09
CA ARG A 117 -32.44 -27.02 -33.29
C ARG A 117 -30.93 -26.81 -33.17
N LEU A 118 -30.17 -27.89 -33.30
CA LEU A 118 -28.71 -27.92 -33.16
C LEU A 118 -28.07 -28.27 -34.50
N ARG A 119 -26.87 -27.75 -34.79
CA ARG A 119 -26.03 -28.26 -35.88
C ARG A 119 -24.86 -29.06 -35.34
N TRP A 120 -24.96 -30.38 -35.45
CA TRP A 120 -23.90 -31.31 -35.12
C TRP A 120 -22.85 -31.32 -36.24
N LYS A 121 -21.60 -30.97 -35.90
CA LYS A 121 -20.45 -31.00 -36.79
C LYS A 121 -19.93 -32.44 -37.02
N LEU A 122 -20.01 -32.95 -38.27
CA LEU A 122 -19.64 -34.35 -38.60
C LEU A 122 -18.14 -34.64 -38.43
N ASN A 123 -17.29 -33.63 -38.60
CA ASN A 123 -15.84 -33.71 -38.39
C ASN A 123 -15.39 -33.09 -37.04
N GLY A 124 -16.32 -32.93 -36.09
CA GLY A 124 -16.02 -32.31 -34.81
C GLY A 124 -15.19 -33.20 -33.89
N ASN A 125 -15.34 -34.52 -34.01
CA ASN A 125 -14.51 -35.49 -33.29
C ASN A 125 -13.37 -35.98 -34.20
N SER A 126 -12.12 -35.71 -33.83
CA SER A 126 -10.93 -36.08 -34.62
C SER A 126 -10.61 -37.57 -34.59
N GLU A 127 -11.03 -38.30 -33.55
CA GLU A 127 -10.86 -39.76 -33.47
C GLU A 127 -11.86 -40.48 -34.37
N LYS A 128 -13.03 -39.88 -34.59
CA LYS A 128 -14.12 -40.49 -35.35
C LYS A 128 -14.84 -39.52 -36.29
N LEU A 129 -14.41 -39.52 -37.54
CA LEU A 129 -15.04 -38.77 -38.62
C LEU A 129 -16.34 -39.43 -39.08
N LEU A 130 -17.42 -38.65 -39.13
CA LEU A 130 -18.72 -39.09 -39.65
C LEU A 130 -18.90 -38.67 -41.10
N THR A 131 -19.70 -39.44 -41.84
CA THR A 131 -20.09 -39.14 -43.23
C THR A 131 -21.60 -39.16 -43.36
N GLU A 132 -22.13 -38.45 -44.35
CA GLU A 132 -23.57 -38.40 -44.64
C GLU A 132 -24.18 -39.79 -44.87
N GLU A 133 -23.47 -40.68 -45.56
CA GLU A 133 -23.93 -42.05 -45.85
C GLU A 133 -24.18 -42.87 -44.58
N MET A 134 -23.43 -42.61 -43.49
CA MET A 134 -23.62 -43.30 -42.21
C MET A 134 -24.97 -42.94 -41.55
N PHE A 135 -25.47 -41.73 -41.78
CA PHE A 135 -26.81 -41.32 -41.35
C PHE A 135 -27.89 -41.99 -42.21
N HIS A 136 -27.73 -41.98 -43.54
CA HIS A 136 -28.69 -42.60 -44.47
C HIS A 136 -28.81 -44.12 -44.29
N SER A 137 -27.69 -44.79 -44.02
CA SER A 137 -27.63 -46.24 -43.76
C SER A 137 -27.97 -46.63 -42.32
N ARG A 138 -28.34 -45.67 -41.45
CA ARG A 138 -28.70 -45.88 -40.03
C ARG A 138 -27.62 -46.62 -39.24
N GLN A 139 -26.36 -46.24 -39.45
CA GLN A 139 -25.21 -46.80 -38.74
C GLN A 139 -24.86 -46.07 -37.43
N ILE A 140 -25.57 -44.99 -37.10
CA ILE A 140 -25.25 -44.14 -35.95
C ILE A 140 -26.37 -44.26 -34.90
N PHE A 141 -25.98 -44.52 -33.66
CA PHE A 141 -26.81 -44.33 -32.47
C PHE A 141 -26.36 -43.07 -31.74
N PHE A 142 -27.29 -42.27 -31.25
CA PHE A 142 -26.97 -41.06 -30.50
C PHE A 142 -27.98 -40.80 -29.40
N ALA A 143 -27.55 -40.04 -28.39
CA ALA A 143 -28.38 -39.61 -27.27
C ALA A 143 -27.92 -38.22 -26.82
N PHE A 144 -28.86 -37.41 -26.35
CA PHE A 144 -28.59 -36.15 -25.67
C PHE A 144 -28.98 -36.27 -24.21
N GLU A 145 -28.14 -35.75 -23.33
CA GLU A 145 -28.33 -35.76 -21.89
C GLU A 145 -28.36 -34.33 -21.38
N GLY A 146 -29.16 -34.13 -20.34
CA GLY A 146 -29.38 -32.82 -19.73
C GLY A 146 -29.08 -32.86 -18.23
N ILE A 147 -28.50 -31.79 -17.73
CA ILE A 147 -28.21 -31.60 -16.31
C ILE A 147 -28.76 -30.23 -15.90
N GLU A 148 -29.60 -30.18 -14.85
CA GLU A 148 -30.03 -28.91 -14.28
C GLU A 148 -28.87 -28.23 -13.56
N MET A 149 -28.68 -26.95 -13.83
CA MET A 149 -27.57 -26.13 -13.35
C MET A 149 -28.10 -24.83 -12.76
N VAL A 150 -27.28 -24.17 -11.94
CA VAL A 150 -27.51 -22.83 -11.40
C VAL A 150 -26.31 -21.97 -11.75
N TYR A 151 -26.55 -20.73 -12.17
CA TYR A 151 -25.48 -19.77 -12.32
C TYR A 151 -25.16 -19.09 -10.97
N ILE A 152 -23.90 -19.14 -10.57
CA ILE A 152 -23.35 -18.43 -9.41
C ILE A 152 -22.61 -17.18 -9.93
N PRO A 153 -23.11 -15.97 -9.64
CA PRO A 153 -22.51 -14.72 -10.10
C PRO A 153 -21.09 -14.45 -9.59
N THR A 154 -20.30 -13.71 -10.37
CA THR A 154 -19.05 -13.10 -9.87
C THR A 154 -19.37 -12.16 -8.72
N ALA A 155 -18.82 -12.42 -7.52
CA ALA A 155 -19.13 -11.60 -6.36
C ALA A 155 -18.17 -11.88 -5.18
N PRO A 156 -17.83 -10.84 -4.38
CA PRO A 156 -17.13 -11.05 -3.12
C PRO A 156 -18.01 -11.80 -2.10
N PHE A 157 -17.39 -12.59 -1.24
CA PHE A 157 -18.07 -13.37 -0.18
C PHE A 157 -17.13 -13.69 0.98
N TYR A 158 -17.68 -14.12 2.11
CA TYR A 158 -16.89 -14.53 3.28
C TYR A 158 -16.80 -16.05 3.37
N LEU A 159 -15.58 -16.55 3.60
CA LEU A 159 -15.24 -17.93 3.93
C LEU A 159 -15.13 -18.14 5.43
N GLY A 160 -15.50 -19.33 5.88
CA GLY A 160 -15.40 -19.69 7.29
C GLY A 160 -16.51 -19.07 8.16
N ASP A 161 -16.64 -19.54 9.38
CA ASP A 161 -17.67 -19.09 10.34
C ASP A 161 -17.16 -18.97 11.79
N ARG A 162 -15.85 -19.20 12.01
CA ARG A 162 -15.15 -19.19 13.32
C ARG A 162 -15.59 -20.27 14.32
N TYR A 163 -16.50 -21.16 13.95
CA TYR A 163 -17.11 -22.11 14.86
C TYR A 163 -16.91 -23.55 14.41
N SER A 164 -17.11 -23.79 13.12
CA SER A 164 -17.06 -25.13 12.54
C SER A 164 -15.64 -25.71 12.56
N VAL A 165 -15.53 -27.04 12.62
CA VAL A 165 -14.23 -27.71 12.76
C VAL A 165 -13.35 -27.43 11.55
N ASN A 166 -12.09 -27.05 11.77
CA ASN A 166 -11.13 -26.69 10.72
C ASN A 166 -11.59 -25.58 9.75
N THR A 167 -12.58 -24.77 10.16
CA THR A 167 -13.08 -23.64 9.39
C THR A 167 -11.95 -22.74 8.91
N PHE A 168 -12.12 -22.14 7.72
CA PHE A 168 -11.28 -21.02 7.32
C PHE A 168 -11.39 -19.90 8.35
N ASN A 169 -10.26 -19.30 8.68
CA ASN A 169 -10.18 -18.17 9.58
C ASN A 169 -9.06 -17.24 9.11
N SER A 170 -9.24 -15.94 9.28
CA SER A 170 -8.18 -14.98 8.98
C SER A 170 -6.98 -15.24 9.90
N THR A 171 -5.78 -15.44 9.36
CA THR A 171 -4.56 -15.61 10.19
C THR A 171 -4.06 -14.30 10.75
N THR A 172 -4.49 -13.18 10.15
CA THR A 172 -4.45 -11.87 10.77
C THR A 172 -5.75 -11.70 11.54
N LEU A 173 -5.69 -11.78 12.87
CA LEU A 173 -6.57 -10.91 13.64
C LEU A 173 -6.41 -9.52 13.04
N GLY A 174 -7.51 -8.79 12.88
CA GLY A 174 -7.43 -7.37 12.61
C GLY A 174 -6.39 -6.74 13.54
N GLY A 175 -5.77 -5.66 13.07
CA GLY A 175 -4.71 -5.05 13.83
C GLY A 175 -5.12 -4.69 15.26
N ILE A 176 -4.17 -4.64 16.20
CA ILE A 176 -4.43 -4.09 17.54
C ILE A 176 -4.78 -2.60 17.35
N PRO A 177 -6.03 -2.18 17.60
CA PRO A 177 -6.42 -0.79 17.45
C PRO A 177 -5.62 0.12 18.39
N ALA A 178 -5.43 1.39 18.01
CA ALA A 178 -4.60 2.31 18.79
C ALA A 178 -5.16 2.59 20.19
N GLU A 179 -6.48 2.51 20.31
CA GLU A 179 -7.26 2.63 21.54
C GLU A 179 -7.07 1.45 22.50
N ASP A 180 -6.77 0.26 21.97
CA ASP A 180 -6.62 -0.99 22.74
C ASP A 180 -5.15 -1.35 22.99
N ASP A 181 -4.22 -0.68 22.32
CA ASP A 181 -2.79 -0.75 22.60
C ASP A 181 -2.48 -0.01 23.90
N ILE A 182 -1.95 -0.73 24.88
CA ILE A 182 -1.68 -0.20 26.23
C ILE A 182 -0.26 0.33 26.40
N ILE A 183 0.68 -0.01 25.50
CA ILE A 183 2.09 0.41 25.60
C ILE A 183 2.35 1.68 24.81
N GLY A 184 3.21 2.58 25.30
CA GLY A 184 3.41 3.90 24.70
C GLY A 184 4.70 4.57 25.19
N SER A 185 5.13 5.67 24.57
CA SER A 185 6.34 6.41 24.97
C SER A 185 6.21 7.23 26.27
N ASN A 186 5.13 7.06 27.03
CA ASN A 186 4.90 7.76 28.29
C ASN A 186 5.76 7.18 29.42
N SER A 187 5.88 7.92 30.53
CA SER A 187 6.69 7.51 31.69
C SER A 187 6.10 6.37 32.52
N GLY A 188 4.95 5.81 32.11
CA GLY A 188 4.28 4.71 32.81
C GLY A 188 4.99 3.36 32.65
N PHE A 189 5.86 3.24 31.63
CA PHE A 189 6.56 2.01 31.29
C PHE A 189 8.08 2.24 31.21
N THR A 190 8.85 1.17 31.30
CA THR A 190 10.29 1.22 31.00
C THR A 190 10.64 0.18 29.97
N TYR A 191 11.35 0.59 28.93
CA TYR A 191 11.77 -0.27 27.85
C TYR A 191 13.27 -0.57 27.96
N THR A 192 13.63 -1.83 27.75
CA THR A 192 15.02 -2.29 27.76
C THR A 192 15.24 -3.23 26.60
N ALA A 193 16.46 -3.30 26.09
CA ALA A 193 16.81 -4.23 25.03
C ALA A 193 18.24 -4.80 25.19
N SER A 194 18.52 -5.92 24.54
CA SER A 194 19.86 -6.54 24.54
C SER A 194 20.92 -5.67 23.86
N SER A 195 20.52 -4.83 22.92
CA SER A 195 21.35 -3.86 22.20
C SER A 195 20.53 -2.61 21.82
N ASN A 196 21.21 -1.48 21.64
CA ASN A 196 20.61 -0.16 21.39
C ASN A 196 19.44 0.16 22.34
N SER A 197 19.63 -0.08 23.64
CA SER A 197 18.58 0.04 24.67
C SER A 197 17.99 1.47 24.75
N ASN A 198 18.77 2.50 24.41
CA ASN A 198 18.30 3.88 24.29
C ASN A 198 17.22 4.08 23.21
N LEU A 199 17.14 3.18 22.22
CA LEU A 199 16.14 3.19 21.15
C LEU A 199 14.99 2.22 21.41
N ALA A 200 15.00 1.46 22.51
CA ALA A 200 13.97 0.45 22.79
C ALA A 200 12.57 1.06 22.86
N VAL A 201 12.43 2.29 23.36
CA VAL A 201 11.15 3.01 23.40
C VAL A 201 10.55 3.28 22.01
N ASN A 202 11.37 3.34 20.95
CA ASN A 202 10.89 3.63 19.60
C ASN A 202 10.03 2.50 19.02
N ALA A 203 10.18 1.28 19.54
CA ALA A 203 9.26 0.20 19.20
C ALA A 203 7.88 0.37 19.84
N ALA A 204 7.69 1.27 20.80
CA ALA A 204 6.40 1.54 21.45
C ALA A 204 5.92 2.99 21.24
N ASP A 205 6.46 3.70 20.24
CA ASP A 205 6.17 5.12 20.02
C ASP A 205 4.85 5.40 19.26
N ARG A 206 4.17 4.34 18.80
CA ARG A 206 2.90 4.39 18.06
C ARG A 206 2.97 5.19 16.75
N LYS A 207 4.16 5.28 16.16
CA LYS A 207 4.37 6.01 14.90
C LYS A 207 4.41 5.06 13.71
N ASN A 208 3.64 5.38 12.68
CA ASN A 208 3.62 4.65 11.43
C ASN A 208 4.77 5.11 10.51
N ILE A 209 5.65 4.19 10.11
CA ILE A 209 6.81 4.48 9.26
C ILE A 209 6.42 4.90 7.83
N ALA A 210 5.24 4.51 7.34
CA ALA A 210 4.73 4.98 6.04
C ALA A 210 4.45 6.49 6.04
N LEU A 211 4.05 7.06 7.19
CA LEU A 211 3.72 8.48 7.34
C LEU A 211 4.91 9.31 7.80
N GLN A 212 5.93 8.65 8.37
CA GLN A 212 7.13 9.27 8.94
C GLN A 212 8.36 8.44 8.55
N PRO A 213 8.82 8.55 7.28
CA PRO A 213 9.91 7.70 6.76
C PRO A 213 11.28 7.99 7.38
N ASP A 214 11.41 9.08 8.12
CA ASP A 214 12.55 9.48 8.94
C ASP A 214 12.53 8.89 10.36
N LYS A 215 11.48 8.14 10.72
CA LYS A 215 11.39 7.42 12.00
C LYS A 215 12.57 6.46 12.17
N ILE A 216 13.23 6.55 13.32
CA ILE A 216 14.29 5.62 13.72
C ILE A 216 13.65 4.42 14.45
N ALA A 217 13.62 3.26 13.81
CA ALA A 217 13.17 2.01 14.42
C ALA A 217 14.12 1.54 15.54
N TRP A 218 13.63 0.70 16.46
CA TRP A 218 14.55 -0.05 17.31
C TRP A 218 15.30 -1.08 16.45
N SER A 219 16.57 -1.29 16.75
CA SER A 219 17.39 -2.28 16.07
C SER A 219 18.30 -2.98 17.08
N GLY A 220 18.50 -4.29 16.94
CA GLY A 220 19.34 -5.07 17.84
C GLY A 220 20.04 -6.23 17.16
N VAL A 221 21.19 -6.65 17.69
CA VAL A 221 21.97 -7.77 17.16
C VAL A 221 21.43 -9.09 17.72
N ALA A 222 21.19 -10.09 16.87
CA ALA A 222 20.72 -11.40 17.32
C ALA A 222 21.83 -12.18 18.06
N PRO A 223 21.54 -12.90 19.16
CA PRO A 223 20.23 -13.07 19.79
C PRO A 223 19.73 -11.77 20.43
N ALA A 224 18.55 -11.33 19.99
CA ALA A 224 18.01 -10.02 20.29
C ALA A 224 16.85 -10.14 21.27
N VAL A 225 16.78 -9.20 22.21
CA VAL A 225 15.68 -9.11 23.18
C VAL A 225 15.19 -7.68 23.23
N TRP A 226 13.88 -7.49 23.10
CA TRP A 226 13.18 -6.25 23.41
C TRP A 226 12.21 -6.49 24.55
N GLN A 227 12.18 -5.63 25.56
CA GLN A 227 11.45 -5.87 26.81
C GLN A 227 10.74 -4.61 27.29
N VAL A 228 9.55 -4.79 27.85
CA VAL A 228 8.77 -3.78 28.59
C VAL A 228 8.60 -4.19 30.06
N ASP A 229 8.84 -3.24 30.97
CA ASP A 229 8.49 -3.28 32.39
C ASP A 229 7.25 -2.41 32.61
N PHE A 230 6.12 -3.06 32.89
CA PHE A 230 4.83 -2.40 33.14
C PHE A 230 4.74 -1.73 34.52
N LYS A 231 5.76 -1.85 35.36
CA LYS A 231 5.83 -1.44 36.79
C LYS A 231 4.85 -2.17 37.71
N THR A 232 3.75 -2.66 37.17
CA THR A 232 2.67 -3.41 37.82
C THR A 232 2.35 -4.62 36.96
N ALA A 233 1.79 -5.67 37.56
CA ALA A 233 1.39 -6.85 36.81
C ALA A 233 0.22 -6.50 35.87
N ARG A 234 0.32 -6.93 34.62
CA ARG A 234 -0.67 -6.74 33.54
C ARG A 234 -1.00 -8.08 32.92
N LYS A 235 -2.24 -8.28 32.50
CA LYS A 235 -2.68 -9.53 31.85
C LYS A 235 -2.84 -9.26 30.36
N ILE A 236 -1.77 -9.50 29.60
CA ILE A 236 -1.79 -9.33 28.14
C ILE A 236 -2.53 -10.49 27.50
N CYS A 237 -3.54 -10.19 26.70
CA CYS A 237 -4.34 -11.16 25.93
C CYS A 237 -3.87 -11.24 24.47
N TYR A 238 -3.45 -10.10 23.91
CA TYR A 238 -2.96 -10.00 22.53
C TYR A 238 -1.70 -9.15 22.45
N PHE A 239 -0.84 -9.47 21.50
CA PHE A 239 0.34 -8.66 21.18
C PHE A 239 0.59 -8.69 19.67
N GLY A 240 1.45 -7.80 19.17
CA GLY A 240 1.83 -7.84 17.76
C GLY A 240 3.17 -7.16 17.54
N VAL A 241 3.84 -7.50 16.44
CA VAL A 241 5.14 -6.95 16.05
C VAL A 241 5.11 -6.55 14.58
N SER A 242 5.50 -5.32 14.31
CA SER A 242 5.81 -4.83 12.97
C SER A 242 7.31 -4.58 12.87
N GLY A 243 7.98 -5.34 12.01
CA GLY A 243 9.39 -5.20 11.63
C GLY A 243 9.61 -4.40 10.35
N GLU A 244 10.86 -4.41 9.88
CA GLU A 244 11.29 -3.72 8.67
C GLU A 244 10.60 -4.29 7.41
N TYR A 245 10.04 -3.40 6.58
CA TYR A 245 9.35 -3.79 5.34
C TYR A 245 10.24 -3.73 4.10
N ARG A 246 11.37 -3.01 4.18
CA ARG A 246 12.28 -2.80 3.04
C ARG A 246 13.28 -3.95 2.93
N LEU A 247 13.46 -4.46 1.72
CA LEU A 247 14.62 -5.28 1.38
C LEU A 247 15.85 -4.37 1.39
N LEU A 248 16.81 -4.66 2.27
CA LEU A 248 18.13 -4.04 2.20
C LEU A 248 18.97 -4.85 1.20
N ASP A 249 19.95 -4.21 0.55
CA ASP A 249 20.90 -4.86 -0.38
C ASP A 249 21.66 -6.05 0.24
N LYS A 250 21.55 -6.24 1.56
CA LYS A 250 22.21 -7.25 2.39
C LYS A 250 21.24 -8.25 3.06
N GLY A 251 19.96 -8.30 2.65
CA GLY A 251 18.93 -9.19 3.23
C GLY A 251 17.93 -8.49 4.16
N ARG A 252 17.01 -9.25 4.77
CA ARG A 252 15.98 -8.71 5.68
C ARG A 252 16.45 -8.74 7.15
N ALA A 253 16.10 -7.71 7.90
CA ALA A 253 16.39 -7.58 9.35
C ALA A 253 15.26 -8.15 10.21
N VAL A 254 14.89 -9.42 9.97
CA VAL A 254 13.76 -10.13 10.58
C VAL A 254 14.22 -11.48 11.17
N PRO A 255 13.42 -12.15 12.02
CA PRO A 255 13.78 -13.46 12.58
C PRO A 255 14.00 -14.53 11.52
N ASP A 256 15.01 -15.38 11.72
CA ASP A 256 15.15 -16.65 11.02
C ASP A 256 14.47 -17.75 11.86
N GLY A 257 13.34 -18.26 11.39
CA GLY A 257 12.60 -19.30 12.12
C GLY A 257 11.80 -18.79 13.33
N ILE A 258 11.92 -19.46 14.47
CA ILE A 258 11.03 -19.32 15.63
C ILE A 258 11.47 -18.16 16.54
N TRP A 259 10.53 -17.31 16.91
CA TRP A 259 10.70 -16.25 17.92
C TRP A 259 9.62 -16.34 19.00
N TYR A 260 9.83 -15.65 20.12
CA TYR A 260 9.09 -15.91 21.36
C TYR A 260 8.55 -14.63 21.99
N LEU A 261 7.35 -14.71 22.57
CA LEU A 261 6.90 -13.82 23.63
C LEU A 261 7.04 -14.54 24.97
N GLU A 262 7.78 -13.93 25.89
CA GLU A 262 7.99 -14.44 27.23
C GLU A 262 7.58 -13.41 28.27
N ALA A 263 7.17 -13.87 29.44
CA ALA A 263 6.79 -13.02 30.55
C ALA A 263 7.43 -13.45 31.87
N SER A 264 7.54 -12.50 32.80
CA SER A 264 8.18 -12.72 34.10
C SER A 264 7.60 -11.81 35.19
N SER A 265 7.58 -12.32 36.42
CA SER A 265 7.21 -11.53 37.61
C SER A 265 8.39 -10.77 38.21
N ASP A 266 9.62 -11.24 38.00
CA ASP A 266 10.85 -10.78 38.66
C ASP A 266 11.98 -10.39 37.68
N ALA A 267 11.76 -10.55 36.37
CA ALA A 267 12.74 -10.43 35.29
C ALA A 267 13.90 -11.44 35.31
N LEU A 268 13.85 -12.44 36.21
CA LEU A 268 14.85 -13.50 36.35
C LEU A 268 14.33 -14.82 35.78
N THR A 269 13.10 -15.19 36.13
CA THR A 269 12.46 -16.43 35.69
C THR A 269 11.43 -16.12 34.62
N TRP A 270 11.61 -16.68 33.42
CA TRP A 270 10.78 -16.38 32.25
C TRP A 270 9.89 -17.56 31.87
N THR A 271 8.62 -17.28 31.65
CA THR A 271 7.61 -18.21 31.14
C THR A 271 7.35 -17.87 29.67
N GLU A 272 7.41 -18.87 28.79
CA GLU A 272 6.97 -18.73 27.41
C GLU A 272 5.45 -18.59 27.36
N LEU A 273 4.95 -17.52 26.75
CA LEU A 273 3.52 -17.30 26.54
C LEU A 273 3.09 -17.60 25.10
N TRP A 274 4.02 -17.46 24.15
CA TRP A 274 3.78 -17.73 22.74
C TRP A 274 5.10 -17.96 21.99
N SER A 275 5.07 -18.81 20.96
CA SER A 275 6.15 -18.97 19.98
C SER A 275 5.60 -19.22 18.57
N GLY A 276 6.33 -18.78 17.54
CA GLY A 276 5.92 -18.95 16.16
C GLY A 276 6.98 -18.52 15.16
N GLY A 277 6.77 -18.88 13.89
CA GLY A 277 7.70 -18.60 12.79
C GLY A 277 7.71 -17.13 12.32
N SER A 278 8.60 -16.82 11.38
CA SER A 278 8.74 -15.49 10.77
C SER A 278 7.48 -14.98 10.04
N ALA A 279 6.54 -15.85 9.68
CA ALA A 279 5.25 -15.47 9.08
C ALA A 279 4.38 -14.59 10.02
N PHE A 280 4.60 -14.64 11.33
CA PHE A 280 3.91 -13.80 12.32
C PHE A 280 4.63 -12.46 12.58
N TRP A 281 5.77 -12.23 11.91
CA TRP A 281 6.53 -10.98 12.00
C TRP A 281 6.06 -10.01 10.92
N GLY A 282 5.27 -8.99 11.28
CA GLY A 282 4.66 -8.09 10.30
C GLY A 282 5.69 -7.27 9.52
N THR A 283 5.59 -7.19 8.21
CA THR A 283 6.56 -6.48 7.32
C THR A 283 5.88 -5.44 6.43
N ALA A 284 4.83 -4.78 6.92
CA ALA A 284 4.09 -3.78 6.16
C ALA A 284 4.70 -2.37 6.29
N SER A 285 4.52 -1.53 5.26
CA SER A 285 4.81 -0.08 5.30
C SER A 285 4.02 0.60 6.42
N GLN A 286 2.77 0.18 6.63
CA GLN A 286 1.95 0.56 7.77
C GLN A 286 2.41 -0.19 9.03
N SER A 287 3.30 0.44 9.79
CA SER A 287 3.82 -0.17 11.01
C SER A 287 2.98 0.09 12.26
N TYR A 288 2.00 1.01 12.21
CA TYR A 288 1.06 1.28 13.31
C TYR A 288 -0.28 1.86 12.78
N PRO A 289 -1.45 1.53 13.36
CA PRO A 289 -1.68 0.45 14.33
C PRO A 289 -1.22 -0.91 13.77
N ILE A 290 -0.77 -1.82 14.65
CA ILE A 290 -0.15 -3.07 14.19
C ILE A 290 -1.21 -3.93 13.52
N ALA A 291 -1.05 -4.29 12.25
CA ALA A 291 -2.03 -5.01 11.45
C ALA A 291 -2.15 -6.53 11.76
N GLY A 292 -1.20 -7.12 12.48
CA GLY A 292 -1.23 -8.54 12.86
C GLY A 292 -1.23 -8.71 14.38
N ALA A 293 -2.42 -8.80 14.98
CA ALA A 293 -2.52 -9.19 16.38
C ALA A 293 -2.34 -10.70 16.52
N ILE A 294 -1.67 -11.11 17.60
CA ILE A 294 -1.33 -12.49 17.94
C ILE A 294 -1.96 -12.76 19.31
N LYS A 295 -2.78 -13.80 19.37
CA LYS A 295 -3.47 -14.24 20.58
C LYS A 295 -2.52 -15.00 21.50
N ILE A 296 -2.61 -14.74 22.80
CA ILE A 296 -2.01 -15.58 23.85
C ILE A 296 -3.10 -16.52 24.34
N GLU A 297 -2.94 -17.84 24.14
CA GLU A 297 -4.00 -18.81 24.44
C GLU A 297 -4.30 -18.92 25.95
N GLU A 298 -3.28 -18.82 26.79
CA GLU A 298 -3.39 -18.89 28.25
C GLU A 298 -2.83 -17.62 28.92
N PRO A 299 -3.53 -16.48 28.83
CA PRO A 299 -2.99 -15.22 29.34
C PRO A 299 -3.01 -15.20 30.88
N ALA A 300 -1.89 -14.81 31.47
CA ALA A 300 -1.73 -14.59 32.91
C ALA A 300 -1.05 -13.24 33.19
N ALA A 301 -1.16 -12.77 34.44
CA ALA A 301 -0.68 -11.44 34.83
C ALA A 301 0.81 -11.45 35.19
N TYR A 302 1.63 -10.69 34.46
CA TYR A 302 3.07 -10.55 34.71
C TYR A 302 3.49 -9.08 34.68
N ARG A 303 4.63 -8.75 35.28
CA ARG A 303 5.16 -7.38 35.28
C ARG A 303 6.04 -7.10 34.06
N TYR A 304 6.83 -8.09 33.65
CA TYR A 304 7.78 -7.98 32.56
C TYR A 304 7.32 -8.83 31.39
N TYR A 305 7.40 -8.27 30.19
CA TYR A 305 7.18 -8.99 28.93
C TYR A 305 8.35 -8.71 28.00
N ARG A 306 8.82 -9.73 27.29
CA ARG A 306 9.90 -9.59 26.30
C ARG A 306 9.63 -10.38 25.04
N ILE A 307 10.07 -9.82 23.93
CA ILE A 307 10.20 -10.49 22.65
C ILE A 307 11.63 -10.99 22.54
N ARG A 308 11.81 -12.31 22.39
CA ARG A 308 13.12 -12.94 22.24
C ARG A 308 13.27 -13.50 20.83
N ILE A 309 14.32 -13.07 20.14
CA ILE A 309 14.65 -13.46 18.77
C ILE A 309 16.01 -14.16 18.78
N PRO A 310 16.07 -15.50 18.59
CA PRO A 310 17.34 -16.24 18.63
C PRO A 310 18.25 -15.93 17.46
N GLU A 311 17.70 -15.90 16.24
CA GLU A 311 18.45 -15.86 14.98
C GLU A 311 17.84 -14.82 14.03
N ALA A 312 18.69 -14.21 13.19
CA ALA A 312 18.29 -13.25 12.16
C ALA A 312 18.48 -13.86 10.77
N GLU A 313 17.55 -13.61 9.85
CA GLU A 313 17.53 -14.22 8.50
C GLU A 313 18.82 -13.96 7.71
N SER A 314 19.45 -12.79 7.92
CA SER A 314 20.72 -12.43 7.28
C SER A 314 21.92 -12.49 8.23
N ALA A 315 22.00 -13.50 9.10
CA ALA A 315 23.10 -13.66 10.08
C ALA A 315 24.53 -13.60 9.48
N VAL A 316 24.69 -13.96 8.20
CA VAL A 316 25.97 -14.00 7.48
C VAL A 316 26.45 -12.62 7.01
N VAL A 317 25.53 -11.68 6.76
CA VAL A 317 25.85 -10.37 6.14
C VAL A 317 25.52 -9.20 7.09
N ASP A 318 24.43 -9.29 7.83
CA ASP A 318 24.00 -8.30 8.83
C ASP A 318 23.11 -8.98 9.88
N ASN A 319 23.68 -9.31 11.05
CA ASN A 319 23.03 -10.07 12.12
C ASN A 319 22.05 -9.21 12.96
N MET A 320 21.29 -8.35 12.28
CA MET A 320 20.44 -7.32 12.88
C MET A 320 18.95 -7.67 12.78
N ILE A 321 18.22 -7.42 13.86
CA ILE A 321 16.76 -7.42 13.95
C ILE A 321 16.29 -5.97 14.04
N ARG A 322 15.21 -5.63 13.33
CA ARG A 322 14.54 -4.32 13.43
C ARG A 322 13.08 -4.47 13.81
N ILE A 323 12.65 -3.66 14.78
CA ILE A 323 11.24 -3.54 15.18
C ILE A 323 10.80 -2.09 14.98
N ASN A 324 9.84 -1.91 14.09
CA ASN A 324 9.18 -0.64 13.83
C ASN A 324 8.13 -0.34 14.90
N ASN A 325 7.26 -1.29 15.25
CA ASN A 325 6.37 -1.15 16.41
C ASN A 325 6.07 -2.51 17.08
N VAL A 326 5.74 -2.44 18.37
CA VAL A 326 5.12 -3.46 19.20
C VAL A 326 3.85 -2.85 19.77
N ALA A 327 2.79 -3.64 19.85
CA ALA A 327 1.54 -3.29 20.50
C ALA A 327 1.14 -4.45 21.42
N MET A 328 0.52 -4.12 22.54
CA MET A 328 0.03 -5.10 23.52
C MET A 328 -1.35 -4.69 24.01
N SER A 329 -2.25 -5.64 24.20
CA SER A 329 -3.61 -5.36 24.69
C SER A 329 -4.01 -6.31 25.82
N GLU A 330 -4.67 -5.77 26.85
CA GLU A 330 -5.37 -6.54 27.88
C GLU A 330 -6.79 -6.93 27.43
N MET A 331 -7.29 -6.30 26.36
CA MET A 331 -8.62 -6.58 25.81
C MET A 331 -8.62 -7.89 25.04
N VAL A 332 -9.72 -8.62 25.13
CA VAL A 332 -9.97 -9.72 24.19
C VAL A 332 -10.38 -9.06 22.87
N LEU A 333 -9.44 -8.97 21.92
CA LEU A 333 -9.73 -8.49 20.57
C LEU A 333 -10.67 -9.49 19.88
N ASP A 334 -11.61 -9.01 19.08
CA ASP A 334 -12.52 -9.88 18.32
C ASP A 334 -11.69 -10.91 17.53
N ASP A 335 -11.93 -12.20 17.79
CA ASP A 335 -11.32 -13.35 17.11
C ASP A 335 -11.30 -13.12 15.58
N PRO A 336 -10.26 -13.56 14.84
CA PRO A 336 -10.14 -13.21 13.44
C PRO A 336 -11.41 -13.55 12.67
N GLY A 337 -11.71 -12.70 11.70
CA GLY A 337 -12.94 -12.80 10.94
C GLY A 337 -13.04 -14.02 10.06
N PRO A 338 -14.26 -14.38 9.60
CA PRO A 338 -14.35 -15.10 8.35
C PRO A 338 -13.54 -14.35 7.28
N VAL A 339 -12.87 -15.09 6.40
CA VAL A 339 -11.95 -14.54 5.40
C VAL A 339 -12.76 -13.98 4.24
N LEU A 340 -12.57 -12.71 3.92
CA LEU A 340 -13.18 -12.14 2.72
C LEU A 340 -12.42 -12.61 1.48
N ILE A 341 -13.15 -13.21 0.54
CA ILE A 341 -12.68 -13.41 -0.83
C ILE A 341 -13.30 -12.34 -1.72
N ASP A 342 -12.43 -11.62 -2.42
CA ASP A 342 -12.78 -10.58 -3.39
C ASP A 342 -11.79 -10.63 -4.58
N GLU A 343 -11.78 -9.58 -5.40
CA GLU A 343 -10.91 -9.48 -6.59
C GLU A 343 -9.42 -9.36 -6.24
N THR A 344 -9.08 -8.98 -5.01
CA THR A 344 -7.69 -8.78 -4.62
C THR A 344 -6.97 -10.12 -4.48
N GLU A 345 -5.67 -10.14 -4.78
CA GLU A 345 -4.89 -11.39 -4.75
C GLU A 345 -4.86 -11.99 -3.34
N HIS A 346 -5.33 -13.23 -3.24
CA HIS A 346 -5.16 -14.08 -2.07
C HIS A 346 -3.91 -14.95 -2.28
N ASN A 347 -3.32 -15.51 -1.22
CA ASN A 347 -2.17 -16.43 -1.28
C ASN A 347 -2.52 -17.81 -1.91
N LEU A 348 -3.26 -17.81 -3.02
CA LEU A 348 -3.68 -18.98 -3.79
C LEU A 348 -3.03 -18.91 -5.18
N PRO A 349 -2.74 -20.06 -5.82
CA PRO A 349 -2.28 -20.07 -7.20
C PRO A 349 -3.27 -19.36 -8.13
N GLU A 350 -2.77 -18.62 -9.13
CA GLU A 350 -3.56 -17.77 -10.05
C GLU A 350 -4.76 -18.49 -10.68
N ASN A 351 -4.61 -19.80 -10.95
CA ASN A 351 -5.60 -20.60 -11.66
C ASN A 351 -6.51 -21.41 -10.74
N TYR A 352 -6.24 -21.43 -9.43
CA TYR A 352 -7.08 -22.13 -8.48
C TYR A 352 -8.42 -21.40 -8.36
N PRO A 353 -9.56 -22.09 -8.53
CA PRO A 353 -10.85 -21.43 -8.49
C PRO A 353 -11.19 -21.05 -7.04
N ASN A 354 -10.99 -19.77 -6.71
CA ASN A 354 -11.20 -19.23 -5.37
C ASN A 354 -12.67 -18.90 -5.03
N GLY A 355 -13.60 -19.14 -5.95
CA GLY A 355 -15.03 -18.82 -5.80
C GLY A 355 -15.41 -17.35 -6.04
N TYR A 356 -14.46 -16.45 -6.31
CA TYR A 356 -14.79 -15.05 -6.64
C TYR A 356 -15.47 -14.93 -8.02
N ARG A 357 -14.87 -15.57 -9.04
CA ARG A 357 -15.36 -15.55 -10.43
C ARG A 357 -16.65 -16.36 -10.56
N GLY A 358 -17.55 -15.92 -11.43
CA GLY A 358 -18.81 -16.62 -11.67
C GLY A 358 -18.63 -17.97 -12.37
N PHE A 359 -19.53 -18.92 -12.07
CA PHE A 359 -19.51 -20.28 -12.60
C PHE A 359 -20.92 -20.88 -12.63
N PHE A 360 -21.13 -21.87 -13.49
CA PHE A 360 -22.30 -22.74 -13.42
C PHE A 360 -22.00 -23.93 -12.51
N VAL A 361 -22.98 -24.38 -11.76
CA VAL A 361 -22.90 -25.58 -10.92
C VAL A 361 -24.15 -26.43 -11.09
N MET A 362 -24.03 -27.75 -10.97
CA MET A 362 -25.21 -28.63 -10.94
C MET A 362 -26.15 -28.17 -9.82
N LYS A 363 -27.44 -28.04 -10.12
CA LYS A 363 -28.48 -27.63 -9.16
C LYS A 363 -28.65 -28.66 -8.05
N TYR A 364 -28.43 -29.92 -8.39
CA TYR A 364 -28.56 -31.09 -7.54
C TYR A 364 -27.32 -31.97 -7.58
N GLU A 365 -27.21 -32.87 -6.60
CA GLU A 365 -26.29 -34.01 -6.64
C GLU A 365 -26.57 -34.90 -7.85
N LEU A 366 -25.53 -35.58 -8.37
CA LEU A 366 -25.66 -36.55 -9.45
C LEU A 366 -26.67 -37.65 -9.06
N THR A 367 -27.65 -37.93 -9.92
CA THR A 367 -28.68 -38.95 -9.67
C THR A 367 -28.26 -40.35 -10.12
N GLN A 368 -28.90 -41.39 -9.59
CA GLN A 368 -28.64 -42.78 -9.96
C GLN A 368 -28.88 -43.04 -11.45
N GLU A 369 -29.93 -42.47 -12.05
CA GLU A 369 -30.19 -42.58 -13.49
C GLU A 369 -29.08 -41.95 -14.34
N GLN A 370 -28.59 -40.77 -13.97
CA GLN A 370 -27.48 -40.12 -14.67
C GLN A 370 -26.20 -40.96 -14.61
N TYR A 371 -25.92 -41.59 -13.47
CA TYR A 371 -24.76 -42.48 -13.34
C TYR A 371 -24.94 -43.79 -14.12
N VAL A 372 -26.13 -44.40 -14.10
CA VAL A 372 -26.45 -45.59 -14.92
C VAL A 372 -26.35 -45.28 -16.42
N SER A 373 -26.82 -44.11 -16.85
CA SER A 373 -26.68 -43.61 -18.22
C SER A 373 -25.22 -43.52 -18.65
N PHE A 374 -24.35 -43.02 -17.76
CA PHE A 374 -22.90 -42.99 -17.96
C PHE A 374 -22.31 -44.40 -18.05
N LEU A 375 -22.57 -45.28 -17.07
CA LEU A 375 -22.05 -46.66 -17.07
C LEU A 375 -22.43 -47.44 -18.33
N ASN A 376 -23.65 -47.26 -18.83
CA ASN A 376 -24.15 -47.90 -20.06
C ASN A 376 -23.56 -47.32 -21.35
N LYS A 377 -22.77 -46.23 -21.25
CA LYS A 377 -22.03 -45.61 -22.35
C LYS A 377 -20.51 -45.79 -22.24
N LEU A 378 -20.07 -46.60 -21.29
CA LEU A 378 -18.68 -47.02 -21.13
C LEU A 378 -18.42 -48.38 -21.78
N ASP A 379 -17.16 -48.64 -22.13
CA ASP A 379 -16.70 -49.98 -22.49
C ASP A 379 -16.45 -50.83 -21.22
N CYS A 380 -16.21 -52.13 -21.40
CA CYS A 380 -16.11 -53.07 -20.29
C CYS A 380 -14.96 -52.73 -19.31
N SER A 381 -13.80 -52.29 -19.80
CA SER A 381 -12.66 -51.89 -18.95
C SER A 381 -13.02 -50.68 -18.08
N SER A 382 -13.62 -49.66 -18.68
CA SER A 382 -14.09 -48.48 -17.96
C SER A 382 -15.18 -48.81 -16.95
N GLN A 383 -16.10 -49.74 -17.27
CA GLN A 383 -17.14 -50.20 -16.34
C GLN A 383 -16.54 -50.86 -15.09
N TYR A 384 -15.46 -51.63 -15.23
CA TYR A 384 -14.74 -52.16 -14.06
C TYR A 384 -14.17 -51.04 -13.19
N ALA A 385 -13.53 -50.05 -13.82
CA ALA A 385 -12.91 -48.93 -13.13
C ALA A 385 -13.93 -48.03 -12.40
N ARG A 386 -15.18 -47.98 -12.88
CA ARG A 386 -16.29 -47.16 -12.36
C ARG A 386 -17.29 -47.92 -11.48
N THR A 387 -17.03 -49.20 -11.20
CA THR A 387 -17.89 -50.02 -10.33
C THR A 387 -17.06 -50.76 -9.26
N ILE A 388 -17.18 -52.09 -9.18
CA ILE A 388 -16.55 -52.95 -8.17
C ILE A 388 -15.38 -53.78 -8.75
N GLY A 389 -14.79 -53.30 -9.84
CA GLY A 389 -13.70 -53.98 -10.53
C GLY A 389 -14.11 -55.37 -11.03
N GLY A 390 -13.15 -56.30 -11.07
CA GLY A 390 -13.36 -57.67 -11.57
C GLY A 390 -14.39 -58.49 -10.79
N VAL A 391 -14.84 -58.04 -9.61
CA VAL A 391 -15.94 -58.69 -8.86
C VAL A 391 -17.25 -58.66 -9.66
N LEU A 392 -17.40 -57.71 -10.58
CA LEU A 392 -18.55 -57.60 -11.48
C LEU A 392 -18.80 -58.90 -12.29
N ASP A 393 -17.74 -59.63 -12.65
CA ASP A 393 -17.84 -60.90 -13.41
C ASP A 393 -18.53 -62.02 -12.65
N ALA A 394 -18.55 -61.93 -11.31
CA ALA A 394 -19.16 -62.94 -10.45
C ALA A 394 -20.63 -62.62 -10.13
N LEU A 395 -21.12 -61.43 -10.49
CA LEU A 395 -22.50 -61.00 -10.23
C LEU A 395 -23.48 -61.63 -11.23
N LYS A 396 -24.69 -61.90 -10.78
CA LYS A 396 -25.83 -62.36 -11.59
C LYS A 396 -26.71 -61.18 -12.00
N GLU A 397 -27.49 -61.37 -13.05
CA GLU A 397 -28.55 -60.42 -13.41
C GLU A 397 -29.51 -60.24 -12.23
N GLY A 398 -29.79 -58.99 -11.86
CA GLY A 398 -30.54 -58.59 -10.67
C GLY A 398 -29.70 -58.32 -9.41
N ASP A 399 -28.41 -58.67 -9.40
CA ASP A 399 -27.55 -58.38 -8.23
C ASP A 399 -27.23 -56.88 -8.13
N TYR A 400 -27.28 -56.34 -6.91
CA TYR A 400 -26.93 -54.95 -6.62
C TYR A 400 -25.43 -54.72 -6.69
N ILE A 401 -25.01 -53.69 -7.44
CA ILE A 401 -23.58 -53.45 -7.72
C ILE A 401 -22.87 -52.71 -6.58
N PHE A 402 -23.58 -51.94 -5.76
CA PHE A 402 -23.01 -51.19 -4.65
C PHE A 402 -23.49 -51.70 -3.29
N GLY A 403 -22.63 -51.57 -2.28
CA GLY A 403 -22.84 -52.13 -0.95
C GLY A 403 -22.29 -53.54 -0.76
N THR A 404 -22.53 -54.10 0.42
CA THR A 404 -22.02 -55.42 0.83
C THR A 404 -23.01 -56.56 0.58
N ASP A 405 -24.31 -56.26 0.57
CA ASP A 405 -25.37 -57.22 0.22
C ASP A 405 -25.74 -57.06 -1.26
N ARG A 406 -25.66 -58.15 -2.02
CA ARG A 406 -25.96 -58.20 -3.46
C ARG A 406 -27.42 -58.50 -3.76
N THR A 407 -28.22 -58.84 -2.74
CA THR A 407 -29.60 -59.29 -2.90
C THR A 407 -30.65 -58.24 -2.55
N ARG A 408 -30.22 -57.09 -2.02
CA ARG A 408 -31.08 -55.97 -1.64
C ARG A 408 -30.33 -54.64 -1.81
N PRO A 409 -31.04 -53.52 -2.02
CA PRO A 409 -30.39 -52.22 -2.15
C PRO A 409 -29.73 -51.82 -0.82
N SER A 410 -28.47 -51.42 -0.86
CA SER A 410 -27.74 -50.89 0.30
C SER A 410 -27.85 -49.37 0.33
N CYS A 411 -28.27 -48.79 1.46
CA CYS A 411 -28.42 -47.35 1.62
C CYS A 411 -29.16 -46.69 0.44
N ARG A 412 -30.29 -47.30 0.03
CA ARG A 412 -31.16 -46.84 -1.08
C ARG A 412 -30.45 -46.68 -2.43
N ASN A 413 -29.30 -47.32 -2.64
CA ASN A 413 -28.73 -47.48 -3.96
C ASN A 413 -29.42 -48.64 -4.69
N GLY A 414 -30.21 -48.31 -5.71
CA GLY A 414 -30.99 -49.25 -6.51
C GLY A 414 -30.24 -49.81 -7.71
N ILE A 415 -28.96 -49.51 -7.91
CA ILE A 415 -28.27 -49.88 -9.16
C ILE A 415 -27.96 -51.38 -9.16
N ILE A 416 -28.46 -52.07 -10.17
CA ILE A 416 -28.27 -53.51 -10.40
C ILE A 416 -27.52 -53.78 -11.69
N LEU A 417 -26.90 -54.97 -11.75
CA LEU A 417 -26.51 -55.58 -13.00
C LEU A 417 -27.77 -56.08 -13.73
N TYR A 418 -28.22 -55.38 -14.76
CA TYR A 418 -29.43 -55.74 -15.50
C TYR A 418 -29.18 -56.86 -16.50
N LYS A 419 -28.07 -56.81 -17.23
CA LYS A 419 -27.70 -57.83 -18.22
C LYS A 419 -26.21 -58.14 -18.17
N GLN A 420 -25.88 -59.43 -18.13
CA GLN A 420 -24.49 -59.90 -18.28
C GLN A 420 -23.99 -59.71 -19.72
N ARG A 421 -22.67 -59.60 -19.86
CA ARG A 421 -22.01 -59.59 -21.18
C ARG A 421 -22.15 -60.94 -21.88
N GLU A 422 -22.38 -60.92 -23.20
CA GLU A 422 -22.47 -62.13 -24.02
C GLU A 422 -21.09 -62.63 -24.48
N LYS A 423 -20.19 -61.70 -24.78
CA LYS A 423 -18.77 -61.95 -25.09
C LYS A 423 -17.87 -61.20 -24.10
N SER A 424 -16.60 -61.59 -24.04
CA SER A 424 -15.61 -61.00 -23.12
C SER A 424 -15.48 -59.48 -23.25
N ASP A 425 -15.63 -58.96 -24.47
CA ASP A 425 -15.45 -57.53 -24.78
C ASP A 425 -16.76 -56.73 -24.79
N ASP A 426 -17.91 -57.40 -24.61
CA ASP A 426 -19.20 -56.72 -24.58
C ASP A 426 -19.37 -55.99 -23.24
N PRO A 427 -19.90 -54.75 -23.23
CA PRO A 427 -20.19 -54.04 -22.00
C PRO A 427 -21.37 -54.68 -21.26
N TYR A 428 -21.35 -54.57 -19.94
CA TYR A 428 -22.49 -54.87 -19.07
C TYR A 428 -23.60 -53.83 -19.25
N VAL A 429 -24.84 -54.22 -18.93
CA VAL A 429 -25.97 -53.29 -18.88
C VAL A 429 -26.43 -53.14 -17.45
N PHE A 430 -26.60 -51.91 -17.00
CA PHE A 430 -27.06 -51.54 -15.66
C PHE A 430 -28.46 -50.93 -15.72
N ALA A 431 -29.22 -51.09 -14.63
CA ALA A 431 -30.54 -50.50 -14.44
C ALA A 431 -30.71 -50.07 -12.97
N CYS A 432 -31.73 -49.25 -12.70
CA CYS A 432 -32.20 -49.01 -11.33
C CYS A 432 -33.31 -50.02 -11.00
N ASP A 433 -33.28 -50.59 -9.80
CA ASP A 433 -34.26 -51.55 -9.27
C ASP A 433 -34.34 -51.41 -7.73
N LEU A 434 -34.75 -50.23 -7.24
CA LEU A 434 -34.94 -50.02 -5.80
C LEU A 434 -36.15 -50.82 -5.28
N ASN A 435 -37.18 -51.05 -6.11
CA ASN A 435 -38.34 -51.85 -5.78
C ASN A 435 -38.34 -53.18 -6.58
N PRO A 436 -37.69 -54.24 -6.06
CA PRO A 436 -37.54 -55.52 -6.77
C PRO A 436 -38.84 -56.32 -6.96
N LEU A 437 -40.00 -55.73 -6.62
CA LEU A 437 -41.32 -56.33 -6.84
C LEU A 437 -41.87 -56.04 -8.24
N ASN A 438 -41.24 -55.16 -9.02
CA ASN A 438 -41.64 -54.83 -10.38
C ASN A 438 -40.47 -55.01 -11.37
N LEU A 439 -40.61 -54.46 -12.58
CA LEU A 439 -39.55 -54.57 -13.59
C LEU A 439 -38.50 -53.48 -13.36
N PRO A 440 -37.20 -53.76 -13.54
CA PRO A 440 -36.18 -52.73 -13.45
C PRO A 440 -36.48 -51.49 -14.31
N ASN A 441 -36.11 -50.32 -13.79
CA ASN A 441 -36.43 -48.99 -14.28
C ASN A 441 -37.93 -48.63 -14.24
N SER A 442 -38.71 -49.24 -13.34
CA SER A 442 -40.06 -48.78 -13.01
C SER A 442 -40.02 -47.43 -12.28
N ASP A 443 -41.16 -46.73 -12.26
CA ASP A 443 -41.27 -45.36 -11.73
C ASP A 443 -40.80 -45.20 -10.26
N ASP A 444 -40.77 -46.26 -9.45
CA ASP A 444 -40.35 -46.27 -8.04
C ASP A 444 -38.97 -46.91 -7.79
N ASP A 445 -38.13 -47.03 -8.82
CA ASP A 445 -36.82 -47.66 -8.72
C ASP A 445 -35.66 -46.72 -8.34
N GLY A 446 -35.97 -45.48 -7.93
CA GLY A 446 -34.99 -44.58 -7.36
C GLY A 446 -34.10 -43.87 -8.37
N GLN A 447 -34.52 -43.77 -9.63
CA GLN A 447 -33.81 -43.07 -10.72
C GLN A 447 -33.34 -41.68 -10.31
N THR A 448 -34.21 -40.91 -9.64
CA THR A 448 -33.95 -39.53 -9.22
C THR A 448 -33.33 -39.39 -7.83
N ILE A 449 -33.01 -40.50 -7.15
CA ILE A 449 -32.27 -40.49 -5.88
C ILE A 449 -30.83 -40.09 -6.15
N ALA A 450 -30.24 -39.29 -5.25
CA ALA A 450 -28.83 -38.95 -5.32
C ALA A 450 -27.96 -40.22 -5.30
N CYS A 451 -27.01 -40.32 -6.23
CA CYS A 451 -26.17 -41.48 -6.40
C CYS A 451 -25.04 -41.47 -5.37
N ASN A 452 -25.15 -42.37 -4.39
CA ASN A 452 -24.10 -42.63 -3.42
C ASN A 452 -23.09 -43.68 -3.90
N PHE A 453 -22.04 -43.92 -3.10
CA PHE A 453 -20.91 -44.80 -3.41
C PHE A 453 -19.99 -44.30 -4.53
N LEU A 454 -19.97 -42.99 -4.79
CA LEU A 454 -19.08 -42.39 -5.77
C LEU A 454 -17.69 -42.12 -5.18
N THR A 455 -16.69 -42.10 -6.06
CA THR A 455 -15.27 -41.94 -5.72
C THR A 455 -14.67 -40.72 -6.43
N PRO A 456 -13.50 -40.23 -6.01
CA PRO A 456 -12.77 -39.21 -6.76
C PRO A 456 -12.54 -39.60 -8.23
N ALA A 457 -12.22 -40.87 -8.52
CA ALA A 457 -12.05 -41.34 -9.89
C ALA A 457 -13.35 -41.31 -10.71
N ASP A 458 -14.50 -41.62 -10.09
CA ASP A 458 -15.80 -41.51 -10.77
C ASP A 458 -16.15 -40.04 -11.03
N MET A 459 -15.88 -39.15 -10.08
CA MET A 459 -16.08 -37.70 -10.25
C MET A 459 -15.29 -37.18 -11.45
N LEU A 460 -13.99 -37.49 -11.52
CA LEU A 460 -13.11 -37.04 -12.59
C LEU A 460 -13.56 -37.58 -13.95
N ALA A 461 -13.84 -38.89 -14.04
CA ALA A 461 -14.26 -39.50 -15.30
C ALA A 461 -15.63 -38.99 -15.76
N TYR A 462 -16.60 -38.83 -14.84
CA TYR A 462 -17.90 -38.27 -15.20
C TYR A 462 -17.77 -36.80 -15.63
N ALA A 463 -16.97 -36.00 -14.92
CA ALA A 463 -16.70 -34.61 -15.28
C ALA A 463 -16.08 -34.47 -16.66
N ASP A 464 -15.07 -35.30 -16.96
CA ASP A 464 -14.44 -35.34 -18.26
C ASP A 464 -15.45 -35.70 -19.35
N TRP A 465 -16.12 -36.83 -19.15
CA TRP A 465 -17.07 -37.39 -20.08
C TRP A 465 -18.22 -36.45 -20.43
N CYS A 466 -18.78 -35.70 -19.47
CA CYS A 466 -19.83 -34.73 -19.74
C CYS A 466 -19.30 -33.34 -20.15
N GLY A 467 -18.00 -33.09 -20.08
CA GLY A 467 -17.38 -31.80 -20.41
C GLY A 467 -17.58 -30.71 -19.34
N LEU A 468 -17.80 -31.11 -18.09
CA LEU A 468 -17.80 -30.23 -16.92
C LEU A 468 -16.44 -30.32 -16.20
N ARG A 469 -16.33 -29.75 -15.00
CA ARG A 469 -15.16 -29.89 -14.14
C ARG A 469 -15.54 -30.12 -12.67
N PRO A 470 -14.62 -30.73 -11.90
CA PRO A 470 -14.65 -30.67 -10.45
C PRO A 470 -14.62 -29.23 -9.93
N LEU A 471 -15.15 -29.03 -8.73
CA LEU A 471 -15.18 -27.75 -8.03
C LEU A 471 -14.18 -27.73 -6.86
N SER A 472 -13.78 -26.53 -6.43
CA SER A 472 -13.02 -26.37 -5.18
C SER A 472 -13.92 -26.27 -3.95
N GLU A 473 -13.36 -26.50 -2.77
CA GLU A 473 -14.07 -26.27 -1.51
C GLU A 473 -14.42 -24.78 -1.27
N LEU A 474 -13.74 -23.85 -1.94
CA LEU A 474 -14.04 -22.42 -1.90
C LEU A 474 -15.29 -22.09 -2.74
N GLU A 475 -15.42 -22.71 -3.91
CA GLU A 475 -16.63 -22.62 -4.74
C GLU A 475 -17.84 -23.21 -4.00
N TYR A 476 -17.66 -24.27 -3.21
CA TYR A 476 -18.69 -24.82 -2.33
C TYR A 476 -19.23 -23.80 -1.32
N GLU A 477 -18.35 -23.12 -0.57
CA GLU A 477 -18.80 -22.09 0.38
C GLU A 477 -19.45 -20.89 -0.35
N LYS A 478 -18.95 -20.53 -1.54
CA LYS A 478 -19.54 -19.47 -2.37
C LYS A 478 -20.98 -19.78 -2.75
N MET A 479 -21.26 -20.98 -3.26
CA MET A 479 -22.58 -21.35 -3.75
C MET A 479 -23.59 -21.63 -2.62
N ALA A 480 -23.14 -21.75 -1.38
CA ALA A 480 -23.98 -21.78 -0.19
C ALA A 480 -24.42 -20.37 0.26
N ARG A 481 -23.55 -19.36 0.12
CA ARG A 481 -23.65 -18.09 0.84
C ARG A 481 -24.11 -16.91 0.00
N ALA A 482 -24.86 -16.02 0.64
CA ALA A 482 -25.13 -14.69 0.11
C ALA A 482 -23.81 -13.93 -0.12
N PRO A 483 -23.76 -13.02 -1.11
CA PRO A 483 -22.58 -12.21 -1.36
C PRO A 483 -22.34 -11.22 -0.21
N TYR A 484 -21.13 -10.67 -0.16
CA TYR A 484 -20.83 -9.53 0.70
C TYR A 484 -21.90 -8.42 0.54
N PRO A 485 -22.34 -7.73 1.62
CA PRO A 485 -21.77 -7.67 2.97
C PRO A 485 -22.23 -8.75 3.96
N TYR A 486 -22.91 -9.81 3.51
CA TYR A 486 -23.37 -10.86 4.41
C TYR A 486 -22.22 -11.52 5.16
N VAL A 487 -22.23 -11.45 6.49
CA VAL A 487 -21.26 -12.14 7.35
C VAL A 487 -21.85 -13.48 7.81
N PRO A 488 -21.15 -14.60 7.59
CA PRO A 488 -21.56 -15.93 8.02
C PRO A 488 -21.87 -16.04 9.51
N LYS A 489 -22.92 -16.78 9.85
CA LYS A 489 -23.22 -17.14 11.24
C LYS A 489 -22.47 -18.41 11.63
N ALA A 490 -22.06 -18.48 12.89
CA ALA A 490 -21.46 -19.67 13.49
C ALA A 490 -22.37 -20.90 13.29
N GLY A 491 -21.85 -21.95 12.65
CA GLY A 491 -22.58 -23.20 12.41
C GLY A 491 -23.71 -23.08 11.39
N GLU A 492 -23.70 -22.07 10.52
CA GLU A 492 -24.74 -21.94 9.49
C GLU A 492 -24.68 -23.11 8.48
N ILE A 493 -25.86 -23.59 8.10
CA ILE A 493 -26.04 -24.52 6.97
C ILE A 493 -26.34 -23.74 5.69
N ALA A 494 -26.42 -24.41 4.55
CA ALA A 494 -26.56 -23.78 3.23
C ALA A 494 -27.75 -22.80 3.12
N THR A 495 -28.78 -22.94 3.96
CA THR A 495 -29.91 -22.02 4.03
C THR A 495 -29.53 -20.59 4.47
N GLY A 496 -28.37 -20.41 5.13
CA GLY A 496 -27.99 -19.20 5.86
C GLY A 496 -28.57 -19.12 7.29
N GLY A 497 -29.27 -20.18 7.71
CA GLY A 497 -29.76 -20.38 9.07
C GLY A 497 -28.89 -21.38 9.84
N THR A 498 -29.09 -21.46 11.15
CA THR A 498 -28.42 -22.41 12.04
C THR A 498 -29.37 -23.53 12.53
N ASN A 499 -30.65 -23.46 12.16
CA ASN A 499 -31.64 -24.47 12.54
C ASN A 499 -31.53 -25.67 11.59
N ILE A 500 -31.11 -26.80 12.16
CA ILE A 500 -31.08 -28.09 11.49
C ILE A 500 -32.32 -28.86 11.93
N THR A 501 -33.09 -29.39 10.98
CA THR A 501 -34.23 -30.25 11.25
C THR A 501 -34.21 -31.40 10.26
N GLY A 502 -33.92 -32.61 10.77
CA GLY A 502 -33.89 -33.82 9.96
C GLY A 502 -35.23 -34.09 9.26
N GLY A 503 -35.13 -34.52 8.01
CA GLY A 503 -36.27 -34.86 7.17
C GLY A 503 -36.99 -36.11 7.64
N THR A 504 -38.33 -36.06 7.76
CA THR A 504 -39.15 -37.23 8.09
C THR A 504 -40.39 -37.37 7.21
N GLY A 505 -41.06 -38.51 7.32
CA GLY A 505 -42.34 -38.75 6.67
C GLY A 505 -42.22 -38.85 5.15
N LEU A 506 -41.22 -39.60 4.66
CA LEU A 506 -40.99 -39.89 3.26
C LEU A 506 -42.27 -40.42 2.57
N LYS A 507 -42.61 -39.86 1.41
CA LYS A 507 -43.75 -40.26 0.58
C LYS A 507 -43.28 -40.52 -0.84
N ASN A 508 -44.05 -41.34 -1.56
CA ASN A 508 -43.76 -41.75 -2.94
C ASN A 508 -42.32 -42.27 -3.09
N ALA A 509 -41.89 -43.11 -2.15
CA ALA A 509 -40.50 -43.54 -2.08
C ALA A 509 -40.03 -44.17 -3.40
N GLY A 510 -38.84 -43.78 -3.86
CA GLY A 510 -38.23 -44.21 -5.12
C GLY A 510 -38.74 -43.48 -6.36
N LYS A 511 -39.81 -42.68 -6.27
CA LYS A 511 -40.44 -42.03 -7.43
C LYS A 511 -39.86 -40.67 -7.76
N VAL A 512 -40.09 -40.21 -8.99
CA VAL A 512 -39.84 -38.81 -9.39
C VAL A 512 -40.63 -37.80 -8.54
N SER A 513 -41.72 -38.24 -7.91
CA SER A 513 -42.54 -37.46 -6.97
C SER A 513 -42.23 -37.73 -5.49
N GLU A 514 -41.08 -38.34 -5.18
CA GLU A 514 -40.60 -38.54 -3.81
C GLU A 514 -40.40 -37.20 -3.09
N TYR A 515 -40.79 -37.14 -1.82
CA TYR A 515 -40.60 -35.96 -0.99
C TYR A 515 -40.63 -36.28 0.51
N LEU A 516 -40.17 -35.32 1.32
CA LEU A 516 -40.27 -35.35 2.77
C LEU A 516 -41.35 -34.38 3.29
N ASN A 517 -42.10 -34.81 4.32
CA ASN A 517 -43.20 -34.01 4.91
C ASN A 517 -42.70 -32.86 5.80
N SER A 518 -41.51 -33.01 6.37
CA SER A 518 -40.91 -32.08 7.33
C SER A 518 -39.40 -32.04 7.15
N GLY A 519 -38.75 -31.14 7.89
CA GLY A 519 -37.30 -30.99 7.91
C GLY A 519 -36.80 -30.08 6.79
N ASN A 520 -35.52 -29.73 6.86
CA ASN A 520 -34.84 -28.90 5.87
C ASN A 520 -33.53 -29.54 5.36
N VAL A 521 -33.15 -30.70 5.91
CA VAL A 521 -31.99 -31.48 5.49
C VAL A 521 -32.30 -32.97 5.63
N ASN A 522 -31.69 -33.82 4.80
CA ASN A 522 -31.67 -35.26 5.04
C ASN A 522 -30.44 -35.58 5.90
N ALA A 523 -30.64 -35.96 7.15
CA ALA A 523 -29.58 -36.12 8.17
C ALA A 523 -30.05 -37.06 9.30
N GLU A 524 -29.16 -37.32 10.29
CA GLU A 524 -29.43 -38.10 11.51
C GLU A 524 -29.84 -39.57 11.28
N ASN A 525 -29.68 -40.07 10.06
CA ASN A 525 -30.09 -41.40 9.62
C ASN A 525 -31.59 -41.67 9.86
N LEU A 526 -32.43 -40.63 9.79
CA LEU A 526 -33.89 -40.74 9.92
C LEU A 526 -34.52 -41.47 8.72
N ILE A 527 -33.88 -41.33 7.56
CA ILE A 527 -34.08 -42.17 6.38
C ILE A 527 -32.76 -42.90 6.13
N GLU A 528 -32.81 -44.21 5.95
CA GLU A 528 -31.62 -45.03 5.72
C GLU A 528 -31.11 -44.88 4.28
N GLY A 529 -30.35 -43.82 4.02
CA GLY A 529 -29.79 -43.50 2.70
C GLY A 529 -30.19 -42.12 2.17
N PRO A 530 -29.65 -41.72 1.00
CA PRO A 530 -30.08 -40.51 0.32
C PRO A 530 -31.54 -40.61 -0.15
N VAL A 531 -32.13 -39.45 -0.35
CA VAL A 531 -33.45 -39.26 -0.96
C VAL A 531 -33.29 -38.67 -2.36
N ARG A 532 -34.40 -38.55 -3.08
CA ARG A 532 -34.50 -37.80 -4.33
C ARG A 532 -33.89 -36.41 -4.18
N SER A 533 -33.05 -36.02 -5.13
CA SER A 533 -32.52 -34.67 -5.21
C SER A 533 -33.65 -33.63 -5.24
N GLY A 534 -33.58 -32.63 -4.35
CA GLY A 534 -34.61 -31.61 -4.15
C GLY A 534 -35.89 -32.11 -3.46
N SER A 535 -35.82 -33.14 -2.62
CA SER A 535 -36.98 -33.73 -1.91
C SER A 535 -37.71 -32.79 -0.94
N PHE A 536 -37.13 -31.63 -0.62
CA PHE A 536 -37.64 -30.70 0.39
C PHE A 536 -38.48 -29.55 -0.17
N LEU A 537 -38.45 -29.31 -1.49
CA LEU A 537 -39.14 -28.19 -2.15
C LEU A 537 -40.68 -28.35 -2.11
N ARG A 538 -41.41 -27.34 -1.57
CA ARG A 538 -42.90 -27.31 -1.47
C ARG A 538 -43.48 -25.92 -1.64
N ASN A 539 -44.67 -25.81 -2.23
CA ASN A 539 -45.38 -24.53 -2.45
C ASN A 539 -45.73 -23.77 -1.16
N THR A 540 -45.80 -24.47 -0.01
CA THR A 540 -46.18 -23.89 1.28
C THR A 540 -44.99 -23.51 2.16
N ARG A 541 -43.77 -23.70 1.67
CA ARG A 541 -42.54 -23.55 2.46
C ARG A 541 -41.63 -22.54 1.81
N ASP A 542 -40.92 -21.77 2.63
CA ASP A 542 -39.91 -20.86 2.12
C ASP A 542 -38.58 -21.57 1.77
N ARG A 543 -37.66 -20.84 1.15
CA ARG A 543 -36.33 -21.33 0.74
C ARG A 543 -35.57 -21.99 1.90
N THR A 544 -35.61 -21.39 3.08
CA THR A 544 -34.86 -21.86 4.26
C THR A 544 -35.49 -23.09 4.89
N GLU A 545 -36.82 -23.18 4.88
CA GLU A 545 -37.56 -24.37 5.29
C GLU A 545 -37.34 -25.55 4.33
N CYS A 546 -37.01 -25.28 3.07
CA CYS A 546 -36.71 -26.28 2.05
C CYS A 546 -35.21 -26.66 1.98
N GLY A 547 -34.33 -26.10 2.81
CA GLY A 547 -32.90 -26.45 2.77
C GLY A 547 -32.09 -25.81 1.62
N ILE A 548 -32.70 -24.91 0.85
CA ILE A 548 -32.13 -24.39 -0.40
C ILE A 548 -31.15 -23.27 -0.13
N SER A 549 -30.02 -23.23 -0.85
CA SER A 549 -29.00 -22.18 -0.70
C SER A 549 -29.47 -20.80 -1.12
N TYR A 550 -28.73 -19.73 -0.77
CA TYR A 550 -29.06 -18.37 -1.23
C TYR A 550 -29.20 -18.28 -2.76
N TRP A 551 -28.39 -19.04 -3.49
CA TRP A 551 -28.35 -19.04 -4.95
C TRP A 551 -29.34 -20.01 -5.60
N GLY A 552 -30.11 -20.78 -4.83
CA GLY A 552 -31.04 -21.76 -5.39
C GLY A 552 -30.42 -23.13 -5.66
N VAL A 553 -29.25 -23.41 -5.05
CA VAL A 553 -28.62 -24.75 -5.10
C VAL A 553 -29.21 -25.59 -3.98
N GLU A 554 -29.64 -26.82 -4.30
CA GLU A 554 -30.34 -27.69 -3.35
C GLU A 554 -29.39 -28.77 -2.81
N ASP A 555 -29.70 -29.29 -1.62
CA ASP A 555 -29.00 -30.40 -0.96
C ASP A 555 -27.50 -30.16 -0.62
N LEU A 556 -27.06 -28.91 -0.49
CA LEU A 556 -25.68 -28.60 -0.07
C LEU A 556 -25.37 -28.94 1.39
N SER A 557 -26.39 -29.08 2.23
CA SER A 557 -26.25 -29.51 3.63
C SER A 557 -27.08 -30.78 3.84
N GLY A 558 -26.41 -31.92 3.97
CA GLY A 558 -27.02 -33.22 4.15
C GLY A 558 -27.25 -33.96 2.84
N ASN A 559 -28.10 -34.98 2.86
CA ASN A 559 -28.25 -35.95 1.78
C ASN A 559 -26.95 -36.74 1.50
N LEU A 560 -26.02 -36.29 0.67
CA LEU A 560 -24.69 -36.88 0.54
C LEU A 560 -23.59 -35.84 0.73
N ALA A 561 -22.48 -36.31 1.29
CA ALA A 561 -21.27 -35.52 1.32
C ALA A 561 -20.69 -35.48 -0.09
N GLU A 562 -20.34 -34.29 -0.56
CA GLU A 562 -19.92 -34.07 -1.95
C GLU A 562 -18.40 -33.89 -2.04
N ILE A 563 -17.79 -34.45 -3.09
CA ILE A 563 -16.33 -34.41 -3.31
C ILE A 563 -15.90 -33.05 -3.87
N TYR A 564 -14.87 -32.45 -3.28
CA TYR A 564 -14.26 -31.20 -3.74
C TYR A 564 -12.73 -31.27 -3.70
N TYR A 565 -12.08 -30.49 -4.56
CA TYR A 565 -10.65 -30.21 -4.42
C TYR A 565 -10.40 -29.28 -3.24
N ASN A 566 -9.54 -29.70 -2.32
CA ASN A 566 -9.20 -28.91 -1.14
C ASN A 566 -8.19 -27.79 -1.45
N CYS A 567 -8.01 -26.89 -0.49
CA CYS A 567 -7.05 -25.79 -0.53
C CYS A 567 -5.66 -26.19 -0.03
N ASP A 568 -5.42 -27.47 0.27
CA ASP A 568 -4.11 -27.97 0.68
C ASP A 568 -3.17 -28.15 -0.53
N ILE A 569 -1.93 -28.55 -0.30
CA ILE A 569 -0.83 -28.56 -1.26
C ILE A 569 -1.13 -29.30 -2.57
N TYR A 570 -1.90 -30.40 -2.52
CA TYR A 570 -2.27 -31.17 -3.70
C TYR A 570 -3.53 -30.61 -4.37
N GLY A 571 -4.57 -30.27 -3.60
CA GLY A 571 -5.83 -29.80 -4.17
C GLY A 571 -5.75 -28.40 -4.77
N ARG A 572 -4.92 -27.52 -4.18
CA ARG A 572 -4.70 -26.15 -4.67
C ARG A 572 -4.07 -26.06 -6.07
N GLN A 573 -3.63 -27.18 -6.64
CA GLN A 573 -3.08 -27.26 -7.99
C GLN A 573 -4.15 -27.37 -9.08
N LEU A 574 -5.44 -27.51 -8.71
CA LEU A 574 -6.55 -27.48 -9.65
C LEU A 574 -6.51 -26.21 -10.51
N ASP A 575 -6.57 -26.36 -11.84
CA ASP A 575 -6.81 -25.25 -12.77
C ASP A 575 -8.30 -25.17 -13.11
N GLY A 576 -9.01 -24.21 -12.51
CA GLY A 576 -10.44 -24.01 -12.70
C GLY A 576 -10.83 -23.53 -14.11
N ARG A 577 -9.86 -23.22 -14.98
CA ARG A 577 -10.09 -22.83 -16.37
C ARG A 577 -10.15 -24.02 -17.32
N LYS A 578 -9.81 -25.23 -16.84
CA LYS A 578 -9.94 -26.46 -17.61
C LYS A 578 -11.14 -27.31 -17.22
N GLN A 579 -11.93 -27.62 -18.23
CA GLN A 579 -13.04 -28.56 -18.25
C GLN A 579 -12.67 -29.83 -19.02
N GLY A 580 -13.48 -30.87 -18.83
CA GLY A 580 -13.46 -32.08 -19.62
C GLY A 580 -13.59 -31.83 -21.11
N ASP A 581 -12.97 -32.71 -21.90
CA ASP A 581 -13.11 -32.70 -23.36
C ASP A 581 -14.06 -33.81 -23.85
N GLY A 582 -14.59 -34.62 -22.93
CA GLY A 582 -15.53 -35.68 -23.24
C GLY A 582 -14.86 -36.99 -23.65
N GLY A 583 -13.52 -37.02 -23.67
CA GLY A 583 -12.68 -38.19 -23.78
C GLY A 583 -12.48 -38.90 -22.44
N LEU A 584 -12.03 -40.15 -22.53
CA LEU A 584 -11.52 -40.94 -21.42
C LEU A 584 -10.38 -41.78 -21.97
N ASP A 585 -9.41 -42.09 -21.12
CA ASP A 585 -8.32 -43.00 -21.47
C ASP A 585 -8.81 -44.45 -21.63
N ILE A 586 -7.89 -45.35 -22.00
CA ILE A 586 -8.19 -46.76 -22.26
C ILE A 586 -8.67 -47.53 -21.01
N ASP A 587 -8.37 -47.02 -19.82
CA ASP A 587 -8.76 -47.59 -18.53
C ASP A 587 -10.03 -46.90 -17.98
N GLY A 588 -10.61 -45.97 -18.75
CA GLY A 588 -11.82 -45.24 -18.41
C GLY A 588 -11.62 -44.07 -17.45
N ASN A 589 -10.37 -43.68 -17.18
CA ASN A 589 -10.05 -42.51 -16.36
C ASN A 589 -10.03 -41.25 -17.21
N THR A 590 -10.07 -40.10 -16.54
CA THR A 590 -9.90 -38.81 -17.22
C THR A 590 -8.54 -38.74 -17.90
N ASP A 591 -8.51 -38.26 -19.14
CA ASP A 591 -7.27 -38.00 -19.87
C ASP A 591 -6.82 -36.53 -19.74
N VAL A 592 -7.59 -35.71 -19.01
CA VAL A 592 -7.22 -34.35 -18.64
C VAL A 592 -5.88 -34.36 -17.89
N PRO A 593 -4.86 -33.62 -18.36
CA PRO A 593 -3.52 -33.68 -17.78
C PRO A 593 -3.43 -33.38 -16.28
N LEU A 594 -2.54 -34.09 -15.58
CA LEU A 594 -2.33 -34.00 -14.13
C LEU A 594 -2.06 -32.59 -13.58
N TYR A 595 -1.46 -31.72 -14.38
CA TYR A 595 -1.16 -30.33 -13.98
C TYR A 595 -2.39 -29.41 -14.05
N TYR A 596 -3.48 -29.85 -14.69
CA TYR A 596 -4.78 -29.20 -14.63
C TYR A 596 -5.64 -29.84 -13.55
N TRP A 597 -5.79 -31.16 -13.58
CA TRP A 597 -6.58 -31.93 -12.62
C TRP A 597 -5.67 -32.91 -11.87
N PRO A 598 -5.21 -32.54 -10.66
CA PRO A 598 -4.38 -33.40 -9.84
C PRO A 598 -5.11 -34.70 -9.48
N GLN A 599 -4.46 -35.85 -9.65
CA GLN A 599 -5.03 -37.17 -9.37
C GLN A 599 -4.34 -37.82 -8.16
N ASP A 600 -4.32 -37.13 -7.02
CA ASP A 600 -3.85 -37.65 -5.74
C ASP A 600 -5.02 -37.69 -4.75
N SER A 601 -5.18 -38.80 -4.02
CA SER A 601 -6.24 -38.91 -2.99
C SER A 601 -6.23 -37.79 -1.95
N MET A 602 -5.05 -37.21 -1.64
CA MET A 602 -4.90 -36.09 -0.71
C MET A 602 -5.37 -34.76 -1.29
N ALA A 603 -5.60 -34.67 -2.60
CA ALA A 603 -6.17 -33.49 -3.25
C ALA A 603 -7.67 -33.32 -2.98
N PHE A 604 -8.33 -34.40 -2.53
CA PHE A 604 -9.79 -34.47 -2.39
C PHE A 604 -10.21 -34.57 -0.92
N GLY A 605 -11.35 -33.97 -0.63
CA GLY A 605 -12.11 -34.18 0.58
C GLY A 605 -13.60 -34.05 0.31
N VAL A 606 -14.40 -34.10 1.38
CA VAL A 606 -15.85 -33.93 1.27
C VAL A 606 -16.36 -32.73 2.07
N ARG A 607 -17.44 -32.10 1.57
CA ARG A 607 -18.13 -30.97 2.20
C ARG A 607 -19.64 -31.27 2.28
N GLY A 608 -20.38 -30.53 3.10
CA GLY A 608 -21.85 -30.58 3.18
C GLY A 608 -22.48 -31.61 4.13
N GLY A 609 -21.70 -32.60 4.59
CA GLY A 609 -22.23 -33.68 5.43
C GLY A 609 -23.19 -34.59 4.66
N SER A 610 -23.83 -35.56 5.32
CA SER A 610 -24.66 -36.57 4.64
C SER A 610 -25.88 -36.94 5.47
N TYR A 611 -26.73 -37.83 4.93
CA TYR A 611 -27.88 -38.39 5.64
C TYR A 611 -27.53 -39.05 6.97
N ALA A 612 -26.26 -39.42 7.21
CA ALA A 612 -25.86 -40.18 8.39
C ALA A 612 -25.72 -39.36 9.70
N GLY A 613 -25.43 -38.06 9.62
CA GLY A 613 -25.03 -37.25 10.78
C GLY A 613 -25.31 -35.77 10.61
N ILE A 614 -25.15 -34.99 11.68
CA ILE A 614 -25.42 -33.54 11.70
C ILE A 614 -24.19 -32.67 11.86
N GLU A 615 -23.10 -33.23 12.35
CA GLU A 615 -21.95 -32.43 12.78
C GLU A 615 -21.21 -31.80 11.59
N GLU A 616 -21.27 -32.43 10.41
CA GLU A 616 -20.62 -31.98 9.17
C GLU A 616 -21.49 -31.07 8.29
N LEU A 617 -22.72 -30.77 8.70
CA LEU A 617 -23.70 -30.06 7.84
C LEU A 617 -23.41 -28.56 7.68
N ALA A 618 -22.64 -27.98 8.60
CA ALA A 618 -22.29 -26.57 8.56
C ALA A 618 -21.42 -26.28 7.33
N VAL A 619 -21.71 -25.17 6.64
CA VAL A 619 -21.02 -24.78 5.40
C VAL A 619 -19.51 -24.68 5.61
N SER A 620 -19.06 -24.23 6.78
CA SER A 620 -17.63 -24.06 7.05
C SER A 620 -16.95 -25.26 7.72
N ASP A 621 -17.63 -26.39 7.95
CA ASP A 621 -17.01 -27.54 8.64
C ASP A 621 -16.10 -28.35 7.74
N ARG A 622 -14.78 -28.21 7.89
CA ARG A 622 -13.75 -28.80 7.02
C ARG A 622 -13.08 -30.03 7.61
N ARG A 623 -13.70 -30.73 8.57
CA ARG A 623 -13.05 -31.88 9.23
C ARG A 623 -12.62 -32.98 8.27
N ASN A 624 -13.37 -33.16 7.18
CA ASN A 624 -13.16 -34.18 6.16
C ASN A 624 -12.62 -33.60 4.83
N ALA A 625 -12.07 -32.38 4.85
CA ALA A 625 -11.56 -31.72 3.64
C ALA A 625 -10.23 -32.33 3.13
N ILE A 626 -9.49 -33.05 3.98
CA ILE A 626 -8.18 -33.64 3.65
C ILE A 626 -8.12 -35.07 4.22
N GLY A 627 -7.52 -36.00 3.46
CA GLY A 627 -7.23 -37.35 3.95
C GLY A 627 -8.47 -38.24 4.15
N TYR A 628 -9.63 -37.85 3.61
CA TYR A 628 -10.88 -38.59 3.76
C TYR A 628 -10.92 -39.88 2.92
N PHE A 629 -10.24 -39.88 1.77
CA PHE A 629 -10.15 -41.03 0.88
C PHE A 629 -8.80 -41.73 1.02
N SER A 630 -8.82 -43.06 1.14
CA SER A 630 -7.61 -43.88 1.19
C SER A 630 -6.99 -44.14 -0.20
N SER A 631 -7.78 -44.01 -1.25
CA SER A 631 -7.37 -44.08 -2.66
C SER A 631 -8.39 -43.34 -3.53
N LEU A 632 -8.10 -43.12 -4.81
CA LEU A 632 -9.06 -42.53 -5.76
C LEU A 632 -10.30 -43.41 -6.01
N THR A 633 -10.29 -44.67 -5.57
CA THR A 633 -11.36 -45.66 -5.79
C THR A 633 -12.07 -46.07 -4.49
N ASP A 634 -11.81 -45.37 -3.38
CA ASP A 634 -12.43 -45.61 -2.07
C ASP A 634 -13.92 -45.21 -2.07
N ARG A 635 -14.81 -46.20 -2.12
CA ARG A 635 -16.27 -46.03 -2.18
C ARG A 635 -16.88 -45.98 -0.78
N LYS A 636 -17.70 -44.96 -0.51
CA LYS A 636 -18.43 -44.81 0.75
C LYS A 636 -19.93 -44.55 0.52
N PRO A 637 -20.83 -45.14 1.35
CA PRO A 637 -22.29 -45.03 1.16
C PRO A 637 -22.85 -43.60 1.34
N THR A 638 -22.06 -42.69 1.90
CA THR A 638 -22.44 -41.31 2.23
C THR A 638 -21.90 -40.29 1.23
N VAL A 639 -21.26 -40.71 0.14
CA VAL A 639 -20.54 -39.83 -0.79
C VAL A 639 -21.21 -39.79 -2.16
N GLY A 640 -21.50 -38.57 -2.61
CA GLY A 640 -21.98 -38.24 -3.95
C GLY A 640 -21.04 -37.21 -4.62
N ILE A 641 -21.46 -36.65 -5.74
CA ILE A 641 -20.68 -35.63 -6.47
C ILE A 641 -21.56 -34.49 -6.97
N ARG A 642 -20.91 -33.34 -7.15
CA ARG A 642 -21.43 -32.16 -7.83
C ARG A 642 -20.35 -31.56 -8.70
N LEU A 643 -20.72 -31.12 -9.90
CA LEU A 643 -19.79 -30.57 -10.89
C LEU A 643 -20.20 -29.16 -11.31
N GLY A 644 -19.30 -28.47 -11.99
CA GLY A 644 -19.60 -27.16 -12.54
C GLY A 644 -18.77 -26.80 -13.75
N LEU A 645 -18.89 -25.55 -14.18
CA LEU A 645 -18.13 -24.99 -15.27
C LEU A 645 -17.83 -23.52 -15.00
N GLY A 646 -16.54 -23.16 -15.02
CA GLY A 646 -16.11 -21.78 -14.87
C GLY A 646 -16.58 -20.91 -16.04
N ARG A 647 -16.86 -19.64 -15.76
CA ARG A 647 -17.06 -18.62 -16.79
C ARG A 647 -15.94 -17.58 -16.66
N LEU A 648 -15.30 -17.23 -17.77
CA LEU A 648 -14.36 -16.12 -17.75
C LEU A 648 -15.12 -14.81 -17.52
N PRO A 649 -14.68 -13.96 -16.57
CA PRO A 649 -15.34 -12.70 -16.32
C PRO A 649 -15.16 -11.76 -17.51
N GLU A 650 -16.25 -11.11 -17.90
CA GLU A 650 -16.24 -10.00 -18.85
C GLU A 650 -15.65 -8.75 -18.17
N ALA A 651 -14.84 -7.99 -18.90
CA ALA A 651 -14.25 -6.76 -18.37
C ALA A 651 -15.30 -5.65 -18.34
N GLU A 652 -15.59 -5.12 -17.15
CA GLU A 652 -16.57 -4.07 -16.93
C GLU A 652 -15.92 -2.70 -16.76
N SER A 653 -16.56 -1.66 -17.27
CA SER A 653 -16.09 -0.29 -17.07
C SER A 653 -16.58 0.27 -15.73
N SER A 654 -15.67 0.83 -14.95
CA SER A 654 -15.96 1.52 -13.70
C SER A 654 -15.21 2.86 -13.69
N SER A 655 -15.90 3.96 -13.44
CA SER A 655 -15.28 5.29 -13.31
C SER A 655 -15.80 6.01 -12.08
N LEU A 656 -14.95 6.87 -11.51
CA LEU A 656 -15.23 7.67 -10.33
C LEU A 656 -15.14 9.14 -10.70
N THR A 657 -15.97 9.98 -10.09
CA THR A 657 -15.98 11.44 -10.28
C THR A 657 -15.91 12.13 -8.93
N LEU A 658 -14.96 13.05 -8.82
CA LEU A 658 -14.75 13.90 -7.64
C LEU A 658 -15.70 15.12 -7.69
N GLU A 659 -15.91 15.81 -6.56
CA GLU A 659 -16.86 16.94 -6.49
C GLU A 659 -16.42 18.13 -7.35
N ASN A 660 -15.11 18.29 -7.59
CA ASN A 660 -14.59 19.25 -8.56
C ASN A 660 -14.89 18.92 -10.05
N GLY A 661 -15.60 17.82 -10.32
CA GLY A 661 -16.05 17.42 -11.66
C GLY A 661 -15.03 16.62 -12.47
N LEU A 662 -13.85 16.32 -11.91
CA LEU A 662 -12.86 15.47 -12.56
C LEU A 662 -13.25 14.00 -12.45
N SER A 663 -13.13 13.25 -13.54
CA SER A 663 -13.40 11.81 -13.58
C SER A 663 -12.12 10.98 -13.75
N SER A 664 -12.10 9.80 -13.12
CA SER A 664 -10.98 8.86 -13.10
C SER A 664 -10.68 8.32 -14.51
N GLY A 665 -9.40 8.21 -14.85
CA GLY A 665 -8.92 7.58 -16.08
C GLY A 665 -7.58 6.89 -15.87
N SER A 666 -6.68 6.96 -16.84
CA SER A 666 -5.31 6.40 -16.71
C SER A 666 -4.39 7.20 -15.78
N VAL A 667 -4.76 8.44 -15.45
CA VAL A 667 -4.01 9.34 -14.56
C VAL A 667 -4.79 9.53 -13.27
N ILE A 668 -4.07 9.59 -12.15
CA ILE A 668 -4.65 9.88 -10.84
C ILE A 668 -5.09 11.34 -10.80
N ILE A 669 -6.41 11.55 -10.78
CA ILE A 669 -7.03 12.84 -10.57
C ILE A 669 -7.13 13.16 -9.08
N ARG A 670 -7.12 14.45 -8.72
CA ARG A 670 -7.09 14.91 -7.33
C ARG A 670 -8.16 15.96 -7.06
N ASP A 671 -8.67 15.95 -5.85
CA ASP A 671 -9.37 17.09 -5.27
C ASP A 671 -8.74 17.49 -3.94
N THR A 672 -8.94 18.73 -3.53
CA THR A 672 -8.39 19.28 -2.28
C THR A 672 -9.51 19.55 -1.30
N VAL A 673 -9.43 18.94 -0.12
CA VAL A 673 -10.41 19.06 0.95
C VAL A 673 -9.72 19.61 2.19
N CYS A 674 -10.38 20.47 2.94
CA CYS A 674 -9.83 20.95 4.21
C CYS A 674 -10.87 21.21 5.31
N SER A 675 -12.14 20.89 5.03
CA SER A 675 -13.25 21.02 5.94
C SER A 675 -13.57 19.67 6.58
N ALA A 676 -14.27 19.70 7.72
CA ALA A 676 -14.84 18.50 8.33
C ALA A 676 -16.20 18.09 7.69
N THR A 677 -16.57 18.68 6.54
CA THR A 677 -17.84 18.40 5.87
C THR A 677 -17.83 17.03 5.20
N GLU A 678 -19.02 16.58 4.82
CA GLU A 678 -19.23 15.43 3.96
C GLU A 678 -18.62 15.67 2.57
N TYR A 679 -18.00 14.64 1.97
CA TYR A 679 -17.47 14.64 0.62
C TYR A 679 -17.93 13.36 -0.10
N THR A 680 -18.51 13.48 -1.29
CA THR A 680 -19.04 12.34 -2.05
C THR A 680 -18.22 12.07 -3.32
N ILE A 681 -17.67 10.86 -3.41
CA ILE A 681 -17.11 10.33 -4.66
C ILE A 681 -18.24 9.62 -5.41
N THR A 682 -18.62 10.16 -6.57
CA THR A 682 -19.69 9.58 -7.39
C THR A 682 -19.14 8.52 -8.33
N GLY A 683 -19.80 7.37 -8.43
CA GLY A 683 -19.34 6.29 -9.31
C GLY A 683 -20.30 5.98 -10.46
N SER A 684 -19.76 5.49 -11.58
CA SER A 684 -20.54 5.02 -12.73
C SER A 684 -21.37 3.77 -12.40
N VAL A 685 -22.41 3.51 -13.19
CA VAL A 685 -23.25 2.31 -13.12
C VAL A 685 -23.10 1.54 -14.42
N SER A 686 -22.91 0.22 -14.36
CA SER A 686 -23.03 -0.66 -15.53
C SER A 686 -24.49 -1.05 -15.71
N GLU A 687 -25.03 -0.89 -16.92
CA GLU A 687 -26.41 -1.27 -17.25
C GLU A 687 -26.47 -2.79 -17.46
N THR A 688 -26.65 -3.54 -16.38
CA THR A 688 -26.88 -4.99 -16.44
C THR A 688 -28.29 -5.32 -16.00
N ARG A 689 -28.81 -6.48 -16.45
CA ARG A 689 -30.14 -6.97 -16.03
C ARG A 689 -30.19 -7.40 -14.56
N PHE A 690 -29.06 -7.35 -13.86
CA PHE A 690 -28.90 -7.84 -12.50
C PHE A 690 -28.30 -6.75 -11.61
N ASN A 691 -28.31 -6.98 -10.29
CA ASN A 691 -27.72 -6.03 -9.36
C ASN A 691 -26.19 -6.01 -9.42
N ASN A 692 -25.62 -4.81 -9.47
CA ASN A 692 -24.18 -4.58 -9.38
C ASN A 692 -23.73 -4.60 -7.91
N LEU A 693 -22.56 -5.17 -7.66
CA LEU A 693 -21.92 -5.15 -6.34
C LEU A 693 -20.68 -4.25 -6.37
N TYR A 694 -20.54 -3.42 -5.36
CA TYR A 694 -19.42 -2.48 -5.25
C TYR A 694 -18.58 -2.80 -4.01
N SER A 695 -17.27 -2.57 -4.12
CA SER A 695 -16.35 -2.61 -2.99
C SER A 695 -15.37 -1.45 -3.10
N TRP A 696 -15.27 -0.68 -2.02
CA TRP A 696 -14.42 0.50 -1.97
C TRP A 696 -13.12 0.22 -1.22
N TYR A 697 -12.04 0.82 -1.72
CA TYR A 697 -10.72 0.72 -1.11
C TYR A 697 -10.12 2.11 -0.96
N CYS A 698 -9.39 2.29 0.13
CA CYS A 698 -8.61 3.47 0.45
C CYS A 698 -7.14 3.09 0.60
N SER A 699 -6.24 3.90 0.05
CA SER A 699 -4.80 3.81 0.29
C SER A 699 -4.32 5.08 0.97
N LYS A 700 -3.49 4.90 2.00
CA LYS A 700 -2.88 5.97 2.80
C LYS A 700 -1.38 6.16 2.50
N ASP A 701 -0.81 5.33 1.62
CA ASP A 701 0.62 5.27 1.33
C ASP A 701 0.92 5.36 -0.17
N TYR A 702 0.13 6.19 -0.86
CA TYR A 702 0.26 6.47 -2.29
C TYR A 702 0.06 5.23 -3.18
N GLY A 703 -0.89 4.37 -2.82
CA GLY A 703 -1.31 3.21 -3.62
C GLY A 703 -0.43 1.97 -3.46
N LYS A 704 0.49 1.95 -2.49
CA LYS A 704 1.32 0.76 -2.23
C LYS A 704 0.52 -0.32 -1.51
N THR A 705 -0.34 0.08 -0.57
CA THR A 705 -1.29 -0.78 0.12
C THR A 705 -2.70 -0.24 0.00
N TRP A 706 -3.68 -1.13 -0.11
CA TRP A 706 -5.10 -0.80 -0.27
C TRP A 706 -5.89 -1.48 0.85
N GLU A 707 -6.53 -0.67 1.69
CA GLU A 707 -7.43 -1.14 2.74
C GLU A 707 -8.87 -1.01 2.25
N ARG A 708 -9.66 -2.08 2.41
CA ARG A 708 -11.08 -2.03 2.08
C ARG A 708 -11.84 -1.16 3.08
N ILE A 709 -12.75 -0.33 2.60
CA ILE A 709 -13.63 0.47 3.45
C ILE A 709 -14.83 -0.41 3.85
N LYS A 710 -14.84 -0.86 5.10
CA LYS A 710 -15.82 -1.82 5.60
C LYS A 710 -17.24 -1.23 5.58
N GLY A 711 -18.19 -1.96 4.98
CA GLY A 711 -19.60 -1.58 4.91
C GLY A 711 -19.97 -0.83 3.62
N GLU A 712 -18.98 -0.26 2.94
CA GLU A 712 -19.20 0.54 1.72
C GLU A 712 -19.41 -0.35 0.50
N SER A 713 -20.67 -0.52 0.13
CA SER A 713 -21.12 -1.37 -0.99
C SER A 713 -22.02 -0.65 -1.99
N HIS A 714 -22.15 0.67 -1.86
CA HIS A 714 -22.94 1.51 -2.75
C HIS A 714 -22.13 1.98 -3.96
N LYS A 715 -22.83 2.45 -4.99
CA LYS A 715 -22.19 2.98 -6.20
C LYS A 715 -21.34 4.23 -5.91
N ASP A 716 -21.73 5.02 -4.93
CA ASP A 716 -21.06 6.25 -4.48
C ASP A 716 -20.45 6.00 -3.10
N LEU A 717 -19.41 6.75 -2.77
CA LEU A 717 -18.76 6.73 -1.46
C LEU A 717 -18.91 8.10 -0.80
N THR A 718 -19.53 8.12 0.36
CA THR A 718 -19.64 9.31 1.21
C THR A 718 -18.58 9.24 2.31
N LEU A 719 -17.73 10.28 2.37
CA LEU A 719 -16.66 10.42 3.34
C LEU A 719 -17.00 11.53 4.32
N VAL A 720 -16.82 11.28 5.62
CA VAL A 720 -17.08 12.26 6.69
C VAL A 720 -15.86 12.41 7.59
N GLY A 721 -15.67 13.60 8.17
CA GLY A 721 -14.61 13.83 9.16
C GLY A 721 -13.19 13.66 8.61
N LEU A 722 -12.96 13.97 7.34
CA LEU A 722 -11.68 13.73 6.65
C LEU A 722 -10.47 14.39 7.37
N THR A 723 -10.67 15.51 8.07
CA THR A 723 -9.61 16.20 8.81
C THR A 723 -9.31 15.60 10.19
N LEU A 724 -10.14 14.69 10.73
CA LEU A 724 -10.00 14.16 12.10
C LEU A 724 -8.67 13.45 12.33
N ASN A 725 -8.17 12.76 11.30
CA ASN A 725 -6.94 11.97 11.36
C ASN A 725 -5.74 12.68 10.72
N VAL A 726 -5.89 13.93 10.29
CA VAL A 726 -4.81 14.74 9.70
C VAL A 726 -4.24 15.67 10.76
N PRO A 727 -2.94 15.59 11.09
CA PRO A 727 -2.32 16.48 12.08
C PRO A 727 -2.48 17.96 11.70
N PHE A 728 -2.69 18.81 12.70
CA PHE A 728 -2.81 20.25 12.47
C PHE A 728 -1.52 20.83 11.87
N GLY A 729 -1.66 21.66 10.84
CA GLY A 729 -0.58 22.23 10.05
C GLY A 729 0.00 21.30 8.99
N THR A 730 -0.67 20.20 8.62
CA THR A 730 -0.19 19.23 7.62
C THR A 730 -1.25 18.91 6.58
N ALA A 731 -0.84 18.26 5.49
CA ALA A 731 -1.74 17.62 4.52
C ALA A 731 -1.38 16.15 4.32
N MET A 732 -2.39 15.35 4.03
CA MET A 732 -2.26 13.94 3.69
C MET A 732 -3.02 13.62 2.41
N GLU A 733 -2.47 12.76 1.56
CA GLU A 733 -3.15 12.25 0.36
C GLU A 733 -3.80 10.90 0.68
N TYR A 734 -5.11 10.80 0.46
CA TYR A 734 -5.86 9.55 0.51
C TYR A 734 -6.27 9.18 -0.91
N ARG A 735 -5.95 7.95 -1.34
CA ARG A 735 -6.35 7.45 -2.67
C ARG A 735 -7.51 6.49 -2.54
N TYR A 736 -8.46 6.56 -3.46
CA TYR A 736 -9.65 5.73 -3.49
C TYR A 736 -9.77 5.02 -4.82
N LYS A 737 -10.24 3.78 -4.77
CA LYS A 737 -10.68 3.01 -5.94
C LYS A 737 -11.90 2.18 -5.59
N ARG A 738 -12.62 1.76 -6.62
CA ARG A 738 -13.84 0.97 -6.51
C ARG A 738 -13.77 -0.24 -7.44
N CYS A 739 -13.92 -1.43 -6.88
CA CYS A 739 -14.18 -2.64 -7.65
C CYS A 739 -15.69 -2.80 -7.85
N LEU A 740 -16.07 -3.11 -9.09
CA LEU A 740 -17.41 -3.46 -9.53
C LEU A 740 -17.41 -4.95 -9.86
N ALA A 741 -18.37 -5.68 -9.31
CA ALA A 741 -18.71 -7.02 -9.78
C ALA A 741 -20.13 -6.98 -10.39
N THR A 742 -20.24 -7.42 -11.63
CA THR A 742 -21.51 -7.74 -12.29
C THR A 742 -21.64 -9.25 -12.34
N PRO A 743 -22.82 -9.83 -12.60
CA PRO A 743 -22.90 -11.28 -12.55
C PRO A 743 -21.97 -12.01 -13.51
N THR A 744 -21.71 -11.44 -14.68
CA THR A 744 -20.88 -12.04 -15.72
C THR A 744 -19.46 -11.45 -15.77
N GLY A 745 -19.14 -10.43 -14.95
CA GLY A 745 -17.92 -9.67 -15.12
C GLY A 745 -17.43 -8.94 -13.86
N SER A 746 -16.28 -8.29 -13.98
CA SER A 746 -15.74 -7.39 -12.96
C SER A 746 -14.97 -6.24 -13.58
N GLY A 747 -14.81 -5.16 -12.83
CA GLY A 747 -14.12 -3.97 -13.27
C GLY A 747 -13.57 -3.15 -12.11
N GLU A 748 -12.34 -2.69 -12.22
CA GLU A 748 -11.73 -1.77 -11.27
C GLU A 748 -11.78 -0.34 -11.83
N SER A 749 -12.13 0.63 -10.99
CA SER A 749 -12.08 2.03 -11.40
C SER A 749 -10.64 2.56 -11.48
N GLY A 750 -10.44 3.62 -12.28
CA GLY A 750 -9.25 4.45 -12.10
C GLY A 750 -9.15 5.01 -10.67
N VAL A 751 -7.94 5.29 -10.22
CA VAL A 751 -7.66 5.80 -8.87
C VAL A 751 -7.94 7.31 -8.82
N VAL A 752 -8.67 7.73 -7.79
CA VAL A 752 -8.86 9.15 -7.45
C VAL A 752 -8.18 9.47 -6.13
N ALA A 753 -7.76 10.71 -5.90
CA ALA A 753 -7.15 11.09 -4.63
C ALA A 753 -7.75 12.35 -4.03
N LEU A 754 -7.81 12.39 -2.70
CA LEU A 754 -8.14 13.56 -1.92
C LEU A 754 -6.89 14.02 -1.17
N VAL A 755 -6.48 15.26 -1.42
CA VAL A 755 -5.45 15.93 -0.63
C VAL A 755 -6.17 16.66 0.50
N VAL A 756 -6.08 16.10 1.69
CA VAL A 756 -6.77 16.63 2.88
C VAL A 756 -5.79 17.46 3.69
N GLY A 757 -5.97 18.78 3.70
CA GLY A 757 -5.18 19.70 4.51
C GLY A 757 -5.90 20.12 5.79
N HIS A 758 -5.17 20.27 6.89
CA HIS A 758 -5.75 20.69 8.16
C HIS A 758 -4.92 21.80 8.79
N GLY A 759 -5.49 23.01 8.91
CA GLY A 759 -4.88 24.12 9.66
C GLY A 759 -3.62 24.68 9.03
N PHE A 760 -2.75 25.26 9.87
CA PHE A 760 -1.48 25.88 9.47
C PHE A 760 -0.46 25.82 10.61
N LYS A 761 0.81 26.11 10.32
CA LYS A 761 1.90 26.17 11.29
C LYS A 761 2.31 27.60 11.55
N MET A 762 2.71 27.88 12.78
CA MET A 762 3.32 29.14 13.19
C MET A 762 4.73 28.88 13.71
N ASN A 763 5.69 29.72 13.34
CA ASN A 763 7.04 29.69 13.92
C ASN A 763 7.03 30.02 15.43
N ARG A 764 6.09 30.88 15.87
CA ARG A 764 5.90 31.31 17.26
C ARG A 764 4.49 31.85 17.48
N LEU A 765 4.10 31.95 18.74
CA LEU A 765 2.82 32.54 19.15
C LEU A 765 2.98 33.89 19.87
N GLN A 766 4.21 34.20 20.32
CA GLN A 766 4.55 35.42 21.02
C GLN A 766 5.87 35.95 20.47
N ASP A 767 6.01 37.26 20.39
CA ASP A 767 7.29 37.91 20.13
C ASP A 767 7.43 39.20 20.96
N THR A 768 8.64 39.72 21.07
CA THR A 768 8.92 40.94 21.84
C THR A 768 9.35 42.04 20.88
N LEU A 769 8.64 43.16 20.92
CA LEU A 769 9.02 44.37 20.21
C LEU A 769 9.84 45.26 21.15
N ILE A 770 11.09 45.48 20.78
CA ILE A 770 11.96 46.51 21.36
C ILE A 770 12.23 47.50 20.23
N PRO A 771 11.91 48.79 20.39
CA PRO A 771 12.13 49.77 19.34
C PRO A 771 13.58 49.74 18.81
N CYS A 772 13.73 49.81 17.48
CA CYS A 772 15.00 49.73 16.75
C CYS A 772 15.80 48.41 16.86
N GLN A 773 15.28 47.38 17.53
CA GLN A 773 15.82 46.02 17.46
C GLN A 773 15.06 45.17 16.45
N GLU A 774 15.77 44.27 15.78
CA GLU A 774 15.10 43.34 14.87
C GLU A 774 14.18 42.41 15.67
N ILE A 775 12.88 42.51 15.40
CA ILE A 775 11.94 41.48 15.81
C ILE A 775 12.09 40.28 14.89
N LYS A 776 12.00 39.08 15.47
CA LYS A 776 12.10 37.86 14.66
C LYS A 776 10.85 37.64 13.79
N GLY A 777 9.69 38.15 14.23
CA GLY A 777 8.44 38.18 13.47
C GLY A 777 7.68 36.85 13.47
N PHE A 778 6.46 36.91 12.94
CA PHE A 778 5.58 35.76 12.78
C PHE A 778 5.67 35.22 11.36
N VAL A 779 5.74 33.90 11.24
CA VAL A 779 5.71 33.19 9.96
C VAL A 779 4.63 32.14 10.04
N ALA A 780 3.65 32.26 9.15
CA ALA A 780 2.60 31.28 8.93
C ALA A 780 2.95 30.41 7.73
N THR A 781 2.78 29.10 7.86
CA THR A 781 2.95 28.14 6.76
C THR A 781 1.74 27.25 6.66
N THR A 782 1.12 27.19 5.49
CA THR A 782 -0.05 26.35 5.22
C THR A 782 0.34 25.12 4.41
N PRO A 783 -0.34 23.99 4.63
CA PRO A 783 -0.16 22.80 3.81
C PRO A 783 -0.90 22.87 2.46
N LEU A 784 -1.83 23.82 2.31
CA LEU A 784 -2.61 24.06 1.10
C LEU A 784 -2.53 25.54 0.68
N PRO A 785 -2.67 25.85 -0.63
CA PRO A 785 -2.75 27.22 -1.11
C PRO A 785 -3.81 28.04 -0.36
N SER A 786 -3.41 29.17 0.22
CA SER A 786 -4.25 29.98 1.11
C SER A 786 -4.04 31.47 0.92
N TYR A 787 -5.03 32.25 1.31
CA TYR A 787 -4.95 33.69 1.48
C TYR A 787 -4.73 34.02 2.96
N PHE A 788 -3.85 34.97 3.24
CA PHE A 788 -3.50 35.38 4.61
C PHE A 788 -3.96 36.82 4.85
N LYS A 789 -4.40 37.09 6.08
CA LYS A 789 -4.75 38.44 6.52
C LYS A 789 -4.23 38.68 7.92
N TRP A 790 -3.30 39.63 8.04
CA TRP A 790 -2.75 40.09 9.31
C TRP A 790 -3.51 41.33 9.78
N LYS A 791 -4.05 41.27 11.01
CA LYS A 791 -4.78 42.39 11.62
C LYS A 791 -4.28 42.64 13.03
N ILE A 792 -3.90 43.88 13.32
CA ILE A 792 -3.61 44.32 14.68
C ILE A 792 -4.93 44.74 15.30
N ILE A 793 -5.29 44.10 16.41
CA ILE A 793 -6.60 44.30 17.04
C ILE A 793 -6.67 45.65 17.73
N ASP A 794 -5.61 45.99 18.47
CA ASP A 794 -5.55 47.17 19.32
C ASP A 794 -5.63 48.48 18.51
N THR A 795 -5.17 48.47 17.26
CA THR A 795 -5.22 49.62 16.34
C THR A 795 -6.26 49.47 15.23
N ASP A 796 -7.03 48.37 15.22
CA ASP A 796 -7.98 47.98 14.18
C ASP A 796 -7.43 48.07 12.73
N SER A 797 -6.13 47.79 12.55
CA SER A 797 -5.44 48.01 11.28
C SER A 797 -5.06 46.68 10.60
N THR A 798 -5.29 46.59 9.29
CA THR A 798 -4.85 45.45 8.46
C THR A 798 -3.46 45.75 7.89
N LYS A 799 -2.57 44.77 7.94
CA LYS A 799 -1.16 44.94 7.60
C LYS A 799 -0.76 44.07 6.42
N MET A 800 0.12 44.62 5.59
CA MET A 800 0.73 43.86 4.51
C MET A 800 1.86 42.99 5.08
N PRO A 801 1.97 41.74 4.63
CA PRO A 801 3.07 40.87 5.00
C PRO A 801 4.39 41.40 4.44
N ASN A 802 5.50 41.04 5.10
CA ASN A 802 6.84 41.32 4.60
C ASN A 802 7.19 40.41 3.42
N GLU A 803 6.79 39.13 3.50
CA GLU A 803 6.92 38.14 2.44
C GLU A 803 5.65 37.31 2.37
N GLU A 804 5.12 37.04 1.17
CA GLU A 804 3.93 36.21 0.99
C GLU A 804 3.93 35.47 -0.36
N ASP A 805 3.54 34.20 -0.32
CA ASP A 805 3.10 33.42 -1.48
C ASP A 805 1.90 32.52 -1.09
N ASP A 806 1.52 31.57 -1.94
CA ASP A 806 0.35 30.71 -1.73
C ASP A 806 0.44 29.83 -0.46
N PHE A 807 1.63 29.58 0.08
CA PHE A 807 1.84 28.65 1.20
C PHE A 807 2.48 29.30 2.43
N HIS A 808 3.07 30.49 2.28
CA HIS A 808 3.84 31.14 3.33
C HIS A 808 3.46 32.62 3.42
N SER A 809 3.31 33.14 4.64
CA SER A 809 3.15 34.58 4.88
C SER A 809 3.90 34.96 6.15
N SER A 810 4.67 36.05 6.09
CA SER A 810 5.43 36.55 7.22
C SER A 810 5.07 37.98 7.55
N TYR A 811 5.04 38.30 8.85
CA TYR A 811 4.77 39.65 9.33
C TYR A 811 5.66 40.00 10.52
N LYS A 812 6.46 41.06 10.36
CA LYS A 812 7.29 41.71 11.36
C LYS A 812 6.62 43.01 11.79
N VAL A 813 6.23 43.08 13.06
CA VAL A 813 5.59 44.27 13.64
C VAL A 813 6.64 45.34 13.91
N VAL A 814 6.38 46.58 13.49
CA VAL A 814 7.24 47.74 13.78
C VAL A 814 6.58 48.67 14.81
N THR A 815 7.34 49.61 15.38
CA THR A 815 6.85 50.48 16.45
C THR A 815 5.66 51.35 16.01
N SER A 816 5.69 51.87 14.79
CA SER A 816 4.56 52.62 14.19
C SER A 816 3.28 51.81 14.02
N ASP A 817 3.34 50.48 13.93
CA ASP A 817 2.16 49.63 13.78
C ASP A 817 1.27 49.60 15.03
N LEU A 818 1.87 49.83 16.20
CA LEU A 818 1.22 49.77 17.51
C LEU A 818 0.95 51.16 18.13
N LYS A 819 1.42 52.24 17.48
CA LYS A 819 1.29 53.60 17.98
C LYS A 819 -0.17 54.08 17.87
N VAL A 820 -0.73 54.59 18.98
CA VAL A 820 -2.10 55.14 19.02
C VAL A 820 -2.04 56.62 19.39
N GLY A 821 -2.24 57.50 18.40
CA GLY A 821 -2.05 58.94 18.58
C GLY A 821 -0.60 59.26 18.98
N ASP A 822 -0.44 59.99 20.08
CA ASP A 822 0.88 60.33 20.65
C ASP A 822 1.37 59.32 21.71
N ASN A 823 0.59 58.28 22.01
CA ASN A 823 0.96 57.30 23.03
C ASN A 823 1.87 56.21 22.46
N TRP A 824 2.97 55.99 23.17
CA TRP A 824 3.99 54.99 22.87
C TRP A 824 3.52 53.57 23.18
N PRO A 825 3.89 52.56 22.37
CA PRO A 825 3.55 51.17 22.65
C PRO A 825 4.12 50.70 23.99
N ASN A 826 3.26 50.17 24.86
CA ASN A 826 3.67 49.64 26.17
C ASN A 826 2.74 48.52 26.63
N GLY A 827 3.28 47.32 26.80
CA GLY A 827 2.54 46.15 27.28
C GLY A 827 2.22 45.16 26.16
N ILE A 828 1.16 44.38 26.35
CA ILE A 828 0.78 43.28 25.44
C ILE A 828 -0.19 43.80 24.38
N TYR A 829 0.14 43.54 23.12
CA TYR A 829 -0.67 43.81 21.94
C TYR A 829 -1.03 42.50 21.24
N TYR A 830 -2.11 42.51 20.46
CA TYR A 830 -2.61 41.32 19.78
C TYR A 830 -2.65 41.48 18.26
N VAL A 831 -2.13 40.46 17.58
CA VAL A 831 -2.22 40.31 16.12
C VAL A 831 -3.08 39.09 15.83
N ASP A 832 -4.19 39.28 15.12
CA ASP A 832 -4.99 38.20 14.58
C ASP A 832 -4.54 37.89 13.14
N LEU A 833 -4.14 36.64 12.93
CA LEU A 833 -3.96 36.07 11.60
C LEU A 833 -5.24 35.33 11.21
N SER A 834 -5.80 35.65 10.05
CA SER A 834 -6.83 34.85 9.39
C SER A 834 -6.24 34.17 8.16
N VAL A 835 -6.54 32.89 7.98
CA VAL A 835 -6.05 32.05 6.89
C VAL A 835 -7.25 31.40 6.22
N GLU A 836 -7.50 31.74 4.95
CA GLU A 836 -8.60 31.19 4.16
C GLU A 836 -8.03 30.37 3.00
N SER A 837 -8.48 29.12 2.84
CA SER A 837 -8.02 28.29 1.71
C SER A 837 -8.50 28.87 0.38
N GLN A 838 -7.71 28.76 -0.69
CA GLN A 838 -8.08 29.32 -2.00
C GLN A 838 -9.34 28.69 -2.61
N ASN A 839 -9.67 27.45 -2.24
CA ASN A 839 -10.93 26.79 -2.61
C ASN A 839 -12.15 27.29 -1.79
N LYS A 840 -11.94 28.23 -0.84
CA LYS A 840 -12.96 28.87 0.02
C LYS A 840 -13.78 27.91 0.88
N GLN A 841 -13.29 26.69 1.10
CA GLN A 841 -13.98 25.72 1.94
C GLN A 841 -13.61 25.89 3.43
N CYS A 842 -12.50 26.55 3.74
CA CYS A 842 -11.88 26.48 5.07
C CYS A 842 -11.32 27.83 5.49
N ASN A 843 -11.57 28.17 6.75
CA ASN A 843 -11.05 29.39 7.37
C ASN A 843 -10.54 29.06 8.77
N TRP A 844 -9.30 29.43 9.05
CA TRP A 844 -8.68 29.32 10.35
C TRP A 844 -8.23 30.69 10.83
N SER A 845 -8.20 30.88 12.15
CA SER A 845 -7.62 32.08 12.73
C SER A 845 -6.77 31.76 13.93
N ARG A 846 -5.79 32.62 14.19
CA ARG A 846 -4.94 32.53 15.37
C ARG A 846 -4.61 33.91 15.88
N ARG A 847 -4.77 34.09 17.20
CA ARG A 847 -4.30 35.25 17.93
C ARG A 847 -2.86 35.05 18.38
N LEU A 848 -2.05 36.08 18.17
CA LEU A 848 -0.63 36.15 18.49
C LEU A 848 -0.40 37.34 19.42
N GLU A 849 0.62 37.26 20.28
CA GLU A 849 0.90 38.32 21.25
C GLU A 849 2.24 39.00 20.96
N ILE A 850 2.26 40.32 21.06
CA ILE A 850 3.47 41.13 21.01
C ILE A 850 3.64 41.81 22.36
N LEU A 851 4.75 41.54 23.04
CA LEU A 851 5.17 42.32 24.19
C LEU A 851 5.96 43.54 23.70
N ALA A 852 5.36 44.71 23.68
CA ALA A 852 6.03 45.97 23.36
C ALA A 852 6.65 46.55 24.63
N LEU A 853 7.99 46.68 24.63
CA LEU A 853 8.72 47.31 25.73
C LEU A 853 8.82 48.82 25.48
N PRO A 854 8.48 49.66 26.48
CA PRO A 854 8.40 51.11 26.31
C PRO A 854 9.77 51.79 26.45
N GLN A 855 10.84 51.11 26.04
CA GLN A 855 12.19 51.63 26.11
C GLN A 855 13.07 50.95 25.06
N THR A 856 13.95 51.73 24.46
CA THR A 856 15.06 51.21 23.68
C THR A 856 16.13 50.61 24.60
N ILE A 857 16.98 49.73 24.05
CA ILE A 857 18.17 49.24 24.76
C ILE A 857 19.41 49.97 24.28
N ASP A 858 20.45 50.05 25.12
CA ASP A 858 21.70 50.69 24.74
C ASP A 858 22.33 49.99 23.51
N PRO A 859 22.36 50.66 22.35
CA PRO A 859 22.88 50.08 21.12
C PRO A 859 24.38 49.78 21.22
N PHE A 860 25.11 50.39 22.16
CA PHE A 860 26.56 50.33 22.25
C PHE A 860 27.08 49.44 23.40
N GLU A 861 26.18 48.93 24.25
CA GLU A 861 26.55 48.15 25.43
C GLU A 861 27.38 46.92 25.05
N GLY A 862 28.51 46.72 25.72
CA GLY A 862 29.39 45.56 25.51
C GLY A 862 30.10 45.49 24.16
N ILE A 863 30.00 46.52 23.30
CA ILE A 863 30.78 46.59 22.05
C ILE A 863 32.13 47.24 22.34
N SER A 864 33.20 46.44 22.24
CA SER A 864 34.59 46.87 22.46
C SER A 864 35.14 47.74 21.33
N GLU A 865 34.73 47.48 20.09
CA GLU A 865 35.11 48.27 18.92
C GLU A 865 34.16 49.46 18.76
N SER A 866 34.68 50.65 18.47
CA SER A 866 33.83 51.85 18.41
C SER A 866 33.28 52.15 17.02
N TYR A 867 33.85 51.56 15.96
CA TYR A 867 33.43 51.69 14.56
C TYR A 867 33.85 50.43 13.80
N MET A 868 33.20 50.17 12.68
CA MET A 868 33.45 49.03 11.82
C MET A 868 33.36 49.44 10.34
N PHE A 869 34.04 48.69 9.48
CA PHE A 869 33.97 48.88 8.03
C PHE A 869 33.03 47.83 7.42
N MET A 870 31.88 48.27 6.92
CA MET A 870 30.86 47.41 6.29
C MET A 870 30.36 48.07 5.00
N GLU A 871 30.15 47.26 3.95
CA GLU A 871 29.61 47.73 2.66
C GLU A 871 30.32 48.96 2.06
N ASN A 872 31.65 48.99 2.12
CA ASN A 872 32.50 50.09 1.67
C ASN A 872 32.27 51.44 2.41
N ALA A 873 31.74 51.41 3.63
CA ALA A 873 31.60 52.60 4.46
C ALA A 873 32.02 52.31 5.91
N TYR A 874 32.41 53.36 6.62
CA TYR A 874 32.61 53.30 8.07
C TYR A 874 31.28 53.61 8.76
N VAL A 875 30.92 52.81 9.75
CA VAL A 875 29.75 53.02 10.60
C VAL A 875 30.16 52.81 12.05
N LEU A 876 29.47 53.45 13.00
CA LEU A 876 29.63 53.13 14.40
C LEU A 876 29.07 51.73 14.65
N ALA A 877 29.80 50.88 15.38
CA ALA A 877 29.32 49.54 15.68
C ALA A 877 28.18 49.61 16.70
N HIS A 878 27.01 49.08 16.37
CA HIS A 878 25.82 49.06 17.25
C HIS A 878 25.04 47.74 17.16
N ARG A 879 24.15 47.51 18.14
CA ARG A 879 23.28 46.32 18.25
C ARG A 879 21.89 46.48 17.66
N TRP A 880 21.48 47.70 17.33
CA TRP A 880 20.19 47.93 16.68
C TRP A 880 20.21 47.39 15.26
N THR A 881 19.26 46.52 14.93
CA THR A 881 19.17 45.84 13.63
C THR A 881 17.75 45.85 13.08
N GLY A 882 16.81 46.53 13.77
CA GLY A 882 15.41 46.58 13.36
C GLY A 882 15.16 47.60 12.26
N ASP A 883 13.99 47.48 11.63
CA ASP A 883 13.54 48.31 10.51
C ASP A 883 13.00 49.68 10.96
N ASP A 884 12.84 49.91 12.27
CA ASP A 884 12.43 51.23 12.79
C ASP A 884 13.49 52.27 12.37
N PRO A 885 13.09 53.43 11.81
CA PRO A 885 14.00 54.47 11.37
C PRO A 885 14.95 54.94 12.47
N GLN A 886 16.22 55.10 12.12
CA GLN A 886 17.28 55.53 13.03
C GLN A 886 17.78 56.90 12.60
N GLU A 887 18.06 57.76 13.58
CA GLU A 887 18.60 59.09 13.35
C GLU A 887 19.97 59.22 14.03
N TRP A 888 20.94 59.68 13.24
CA TRP A 888 22.33 59.83 13.65
C TRP A 888 22.73 61.30 13.66
N HIS A 889 23.43 61.73 14.70
CA HIS A 889 24.04 63.06 14.72
C HIS A 889 25.47 63.01 15.23
N LEU A 890 26.35 63.80 14.60
CA LEU A 890 27.67 64.07 15.15
C LEU A 890 27.51 65.08 16.30
N VAL A 891 27.81 64.67 17.53
CA VAL A 891 27.63 65.49 18.74
C VAL A 891 28.88 66.32 19.00
N GLU A 892 30.04 65.68 18.91
CA GLU A 892 31.34 66.32 19.13
C GLU A 892 32.35 65.70 18.18
N ASP A 893 33.21 66.55 17.62
CA ASP A 893 34.35 66.13 16.85
C ASP A 893 35.53 67.00 17.22
N GLU A 894 36.40 66.46 18.08
CA GLU A 894 37.54 67.20 18.65
C GLU A 894 38.49 67.74 17.56
N CYS A 895 38.44 67.16 16.36
CA CYS A 895 39.36 67.46 15.28
C CYS A 895 38.66 67.93 14.00
N GLU A 896 37.34 68.18 14.05
CA GLU A 896 36.49 68.73 12.97
C GLU A 896 36.64 68.05 11.59
N ARG A 897 36.91 66.74 11.58
CA ARG A 897 37.22 65.97 10.38
C ARG A 897 36.10 65.06 9.90
N ILE A 898 35.00 64.91 10.64
CA ILE A 898 33.94 63.94 10.36
C ILE A 898 32.64 64.62 9.89
N ALA A 899 31.92 63.93 9.01
CA ALA A 899 30.48 64.04 8.78
C ALA A 899 29.84 62.67 8.98
N ILE A 900 28.67 62.63 9.59
CA ILE A 900 27.85 61.42 9.70
C ILE A 900 26.58 61.67 8.90
N ASP A 901 26.23 60.72 8.04
CA ASP A 901 24.95 60.72 7.34
C ASP A 901 23.82 60.46 8.34
N GLU A 902 22.88 61.40 8.43
CA GLU A 902 21.87 61.43 9.50
C GLU A 902 20.89 60.26 9.45
N LYS A 903 20.77 59.56 8.31
CA LYS A 903 19.83 58.43 8.14
C LYS A 903 20.51 57.07 8.11
N THR A 904 21.74 56.99 7.62
CA THR A 904 22.45 55.72 7.46
C THR A 904 23.55 55.50 8.49
N GLY A 905 23.91 56.51 9.28
CA GLY A 905 25.02 56.44 10.24
C GLY A 905 26.39 56.29 9.58
N LYS A 906 26.46 56.43 8.25
CA LYS A 906 27.70 56.33 7.47
C LYS A 906 28.60 57.53 7.76
N ILE A 907 29.82 57.23 8.15
CA ILE A 907 30.84 58.20 8.53
C ILE A 907 31.68 58.52 7.29
N THR A 908 31.78 59.81 6.98
CA THR A 908 32.65 60.35 5.93
C THR A 908 33.59 61.40 6.53
N PHE A 909 34.75 61.59 5.91
CA PHE A 909 35.77 62.52 6.42
C PHE A 909 35.93 63.68 5.46
N LYS A 910 36.05 64.89 6.01
CA LYS A 910 35.93 66.14 5.25
C LYS A 910 37.21 66.53 4.49
N ASP A 911 38.42 66.10 4.88
CA ASP A 911 39.68 66.44 4.18
C ASP A 911 40.87 65.46 4.41
N ILE A 912 41.83 65.44 3.48
CA ILE A 912 43.11 64.69 3.53
C ILE A 912 44.15 65.48 4.36
N VAL A 913 44.71 64.86 5.40
CA VAL A 913 45.63 65.48 6.38
C VAL A 913 47.01 65.81 5.78
N ALA A 914 47.46 67.07 5.99
CA ALA A 914 48.86 67.48 5.90
C ALA A 914 49.60 67.17 7.21
N GLU A 915 50.85 66.75 7.09
CA GLU A 915 51.75 66.28 8.16
C GLU A 915 51.78 67.21 9.41
N ASN A 916 51.61 66.60 10.60
CA ASN A 916 51.88 67.10 11.97
C ASN A 916 50.74 67.71 12.81
N ASP A 917 49.73 66.93 13.20
CA ASP A 917 48.97 67.22 14.43
C ASP A 917 48.85 66.01 15.35
N LEU A 918 49.42 66.17 16.55
CA LEU A 918 49.70 65.19 17.59
C LEU A 918 48.67 65.27 18.73
N VAL A 919 47.43 64.88 18.49
CA VAL A 919 46.44 64.66 19.56
C VAL A 919 45.66 63.38 19.30
N GLU A 920 45.42 62.60 20.35
CA GLU A 920 44.52 61.46 20.36
C GLU A 920 43.08 61.96 20.14
N CYS A 921 42.72 62.25 18.88
CA CYS A 921 41.41 62.76 18.52
C CYS A 921 40.32 61.72 18.79
N HIS A 922 39.21 62.20 19.34
CA HIS A 922 37.97 61.43 19.46
C HIS A 922 36.82 62.19 18.80
N PHE A 923 35.79 61.43 18.42
CA PHE A 923 34.50 61.99 18.06
C PHE A 923 33.40 61.24 18.80
N THR A 924 32.31 61.93 19.09
CA THR A 924 31.13 61.37 19.72
C THR A 924 29.97 61.54 18.75
N ALA A 925 29.30 60.44 18.42
CA ALA A 925 28.03 60.51 17.72
C ALA A 925 26.90 60.04 18.61
N SER A 926 25.72 60.60 18.38
CA SER A 926 24.47 60.12 18.94
C SER A 926 23.71 59.25 17.95
N LEU A 927 23.04 58.24 18.50
CA LEU A 927 22.04 57.41 17.83
C LEU A 927 20.72 57.53 18.59
N ILE A 928 19.65 57.82 17.85
CA ILE A 928 18.28 57.93 18.35
C ILE A 928 17.39 57.02 17.51
N CYS A 929 16.45 56.31 18.14
CA CYS A 929 15.40 55.62 17.41
C CYS A 929 14.37 56.69 17.00
N GLU A 930 14.29 57.05 15.73
CA GLU A 930 13.51 58.20 15.26
C GLU A 930 12.01 58.02 15.58
N GLU A 931 11.50 56.80 15.41
CA GLU A 931 10.12 56.47 15.76
C GLU A 931 9.88 56.31 17.26
N PHE A 932 10.93 56.21 18.08
CA PHE A 932 10.85 56.10 19.54
C PHE A 932 12.00 56.84 20.23
N PRO A 933 12.02 58.18 20.25
CA PRO A 933 13.18 58.96 20.70
C PRO A 933 13.18 59.09 22.24
N ASP A 934 13.10 57.97 22.95
CA ASP A 934 13.09 57.94 24.42
C ASP A 934 14.42 58.34 25.03
N ARG A 935 15.52 57.94 24.37
CA ARG A 935 16.87 58.21 24.81
C ARG A 935 17.80 58.45 23.63
N VAL A 936 18.68 59.43 23.82
CA VAL A 936 19.82 59.69 22.94
C VAL A 936 21.00 58.87 23.45
N TYR A 937 21.45 57.89 22.68
CA TYR A 937 22.63 57.09 23.01
C TYR A 937 23.84 57.70 22.36
N MET A 938 24.96 57.76 23.08
CA MET A 938 26.19 58.35 22.58
C MET A 938 27.33 57.34 22.62
N LYS A 939 28.11 57.27 21.55
CA LYS A 939 29.35 56.49 21.50
C LYS A 939 30.50 57.41 21.16
N ARG A 940 31.49 57.44 22.05
CA ARG A 940 32.78 58.07 21.77
C ARG A 940 33.68 57.06 21.06
N ALA A 941 34.18 57.46 19.90
CA ALA A 941 35.05 56.67 19.03
C ALA A 941 36.39 57.40 18.83
N LYS A 942 37.46 56.61 18.63
CA LYS A 942 38.82 57.11 18.43
C LYS A 942 39.23 56.98 16.97
N TYR A 943 39.99 57.92 16.44
CA TYR A 943 40.54 57.86 15.08
C TYR A 943 41.64 56.77 14.96
N LEU A 944 41.67 56.00 13.85
CA LEU A 944 42.79 55.08 13.56
C LEU A 944 44.02 55.85 13.06
N CYS A 945 45.19 55.45 13.54
CA CYS A 945 46.46 55.92 13.00
C CYS A 945 46.75 55.23 11.65
N ARG A 946 47.32 55.96 10.69
CA ARG A 946 47.54 55.45 9.33
C ARG A 946 48.78 54.57 9.23
N SER A 947 49.74 54.79 10.10
CA SER A 947 50.96 54.00 10.15
C SER A 947 51.47 53.81 11.58
N CYS A 948 52.45 52.93 11.73
CA CYS A 948 53.20 52.80 12.99
C CYS A 948 53.96 54.08 13.36
N LYS A 949 54.30 54.91 12.37
CA LYS A 949 54.97 56.18 12.58
C LYS A 949 54.05 57.16 13.28
N ASP A 950 52.78 57.18 12.91
CA ASP A 950 51.78 58.04 13.54
C ASP A 950 51.58 57.66 15.02
N TYR A 951 51.50 56.36 15.32
CA TYR A 951 51.47 55.87 16.70
C TYR A 951 52.75 56.24 17.46
N TYR A 952 53.91 56.11 16.81
CA TYR A 952 55.16 56.52 17.43
C TYR A 952 55.18 58.02 17.72
N ASP A 953 54.77 58.86 16.77
CA ASP A 953 54.76 60.29 16.99
C ASP A 953 53.76 60.65 18.11
N SER A 954 52.63 59.94 18.21
CA SER A 954 51.63 60.08 19.28
C SER A 954 52.09 59.63 20.67
N GLY A 955 53.36 59.27 20.84
CA GLY A 955 53.94 58.89 22.14
C GLY A 955 54.02 57.39 22.42
N MET A 956 53.52 56.52 21.53
CA MET A 956 53.70 55.07 21.69
C MET A 956 55.17 54.70 21.50
N ARG A 957 55.73 53.90 22.40
CA ARG A 957 57.16 53.51 22.35
C ARG A 957 57.39 52.00 22.35
N THR A 958 56.33 51.20 22.48
CA THR A 958 56.44 49.74 22.62
C THR A 958 56.35 49.04 21.26
N ASN A 959 57.33 48.21 20.93
CA ASN A 959 57.27 47.34 19.74
C ASN A 959 56.12 46.35 19.86
N GLY A 960 55.43 46.06 18.76
CA GLY A 960 54.32 45.12 18.77
C GLY A 960 53.39 45.27 17.58
N ASN A 961 52.27 44.56 17.61
CA ASN A 961 51.24 44.61 16.59
C ASN A 961 50.26 45.77 16.88
N TYR A 962 50.03 46.65 15.90
CA TYR A 962 49.06 47.74 15.98
C TYR A 962 48.14 47.70 14.77
N LEU A 963 46.87 48.02 14.98
CA LEU A 963 45.90 48.19 13.90
C LEU A 963 46.15 49.55 13.23
N ILE A 964 46.47 49.53 11.94
CA ILE A 964 46.72 50.72 11.13
C ILE A 964 45.74 50.79 9.96
N ASP A 965 45.55 52.00 9.45
CA ASP A 965 44.72 52.27 8.29
C ASP A 965 45.43 53.21 7.29
N PRO A 966 46.31 52.69 6.42
CA PRO A 966 47.27 53.51 5.70
C PRO A 966 46.68 54.49 4.69
N ASP A 967 45.59 54.13 4.02
CA ASP A 967 44.82 55.04 3.16
C ASP A 967 43.76 55.83 3.93
N GLY A 968 43.52 55.51 5.20
CA GLY A 968 42.43 56.09 5.97
C GLY A 968 41.09 55.62 5.39
N PHE A 969 40.18 56.55 5.11
CA PHE A 969 38.83 56.25 4.60
C PHE A 969 38.79 55.79 3.12
N GLY A 970 39.87 55.21 2.62
CA GLY A 970 39.95 54.63 1.29
C GLY A 970 39.29 53.24 1.22
N GLY A 971 39.45 52.59 0.07
CA GLY A 971 38.82 51.29 -0.20
C GLY A 971 39.51 50.09 0.44
N ILE A 972 40.58 50.30 1.23
CA ILE A 972 41.36 49.22 1.83
C ILE A 972 40.95 49.06 3.29
N GLN A 973 40.64 47.83 3.69
CA GLN A 973 40.30 47.52 5.08
C GLN A 973 41.52 47.73 6.00
N PRO A 974 41.33 48.37 7.18
CA PRO A 974 42.34 48.48 8.23
C PRO A 974 42.94 47.11 8.56
N TYR A 975 44.22 47.08 8.88
CA TYR A 975 44.89 45.81 9.16
C TYR A 975 45.98 45.96 10.21
N VAL A 976 46.25 44.84 10.88
CA VAL A 976 47.27 44.78 11.91
C VAL A 976 48.64 44.72 11.24
N ALA A 977 49.49 45.69 11.55
CA ALA A 977 50.88 45.71 11.13
C ALA A 977 51.80 45.63 12.37
N TYR A 978 52.95 44.99 12.20
CA TYR A 978 53.96 44.99 13.26
C TYR A 978 54.73 46.31 13.23
N CYS A 979 54.75 47.02 14.35
CA CYS A 979 55.42 48.28 14.54
C CYS A 979 56.73 48.12 15.31
N ASP A 980 57.81 48.59 14.71
CA ASP A 980 59.09 48.77 15.39
C ASP A 980 59.23 50.23 15.85
N MET A 981 58.71 50.48 17.05
CA MET A 981 58.72 51.75 17.74
C MET A 981 60.12 52.12 18.26
N ALA A 982 60.95 51.14 18.63
CA ALA A 982 62.31 51.38 19.13
C ALA A 982 63.17 52.15 18.12
N ASN A 983 62.92 51.96 16.82
CA ASN A 983 63.60 52.65 15.73
C ASN A 983 62.77 53.78 15.09
N GLY A 984 61.83 54.32 15.85
CA GLY A 984 61.05 55.50 15.50
C GLY A 984 59.81 55.23 14.66
N GLY A 985 59.15 54.08 14.85
CA GLY A 985 57.82 53.81 14.29
C GLY A 985 57.83 53.19 12.89
N TRP A 986 58.68 52.21 12.62
CA TRP A 986 58.66 51.51 11.34
C TRP A 986 57.48 50.54 11.26
N THR A 987 56.72 50.60 10.16
CA THR A 987 55.62 49.70 9.84
C THR A 987 56.13 48.51 9.02
N ARG A 988 56.00 47.29 9.53
CA ARG A 988 56.34 46.08 8.76
C ARG A 988 55.25 45.78 7.74
N PHE A 989 55.66 45.49 6.51
CA PHE A 989 54.79 45.03 5.45
C PHE A 989 55.04 43.55 5.16
N ASP A 990 54.12 42.71 5.62
CA ASP A 990 54.27 41.25 5.62
C ASP A 990 53.68 40.56 4.38
N GLN A 991 52.98 41.29 3.50
CA GLN A 991 52.33 40.74 2.31
C GLN A 991 53.30 40.60 1.14
N ILE A 992 54.35 39.82 1.38
CA ILE A 992 55.44 39.54 0.45
C ILE A 992 55.66 38.04 0.39
N SER A 993 55.61 37.46 -0.80
CA SER A 993 55.98 36.06 -1.03
C SER A 993 57.38 35.97 -1.63
N ALA A 994 58.23 35.09 -1.09
CA ALA A 994 59.48 34.70 -1.75
C ALA A 994 59.25 33.37 -2.50
N GLY A 995 59.64 33.30 -3.77
CA GLY A 995 59.43 32.08 -4.55
C GLY A 995 59.92 32.16 -5.99
N TRP A 996 59.82 31.03 -6.69
CA TRP A 996 60.14 30.93 -8.12
C TRP A 996 58.98 31.47 -8.96
N HIS A 997 59.19 32.62 -9.60
CA HIS A 997 58.19 33.28 -10.43
C HIS A 997 58.65 33.36 -11.89
N GLY A 998 57.74 33.11 -12.85
CA GLY A 998 58.00 33.19 -14.29
C GLY A 998 57.47 34.48 -14.91
N PHE A 999 58.08 34.94 -16.01
CA PHE A 999 57.61 36.11 -16.76
C PHE A 999 56.69 35.72 -17.92
N PRO A 1000 55.64 36.51 -18.23
CA PRO A 1000 54.96 36.39 -19.51
C PRO A 1000 55.95 36.63 -20.66
N GLY A 1001 56.17 35.61 -21.51
CA GLY A 1001 57.09 35.69 -22.65
C GLY A 1001 58.53 35.23 -22.40
N HIS A 1002 58.86 34.71 -21.21
CA HIS A 1002 60.19 34.15 -20.92
C HIS A 1002 60.09 32.80 -20.18
N ASN A 1003 60.83 31.78 -20.63
CA ASN A 1003 60.71 30.41 -20.12
C ASN A 1003 61.50 30.14 -18.81
N ALA A 1004 62.21 31.14 -18.28
CA ALA A 1004 63.01 31.00 -17.07
C ALA A 1004 62.22 31.46 -15.82
N ARG A 1005 62.17 30.62 -14.78
CA ARG A 1005 61.68 31.02 -13.45
C ARG A 1005 62.86 31.54 -12.62
N HIS A 1006 62.67 32.64 -11.90
CA HIS A 1006 63.68 33.21 -11.00
C HIS A 1006 63.17 33.25 -9.56
N TYR A 1007 64.02 32.98 -8.58
CA TYR A 1007 63.68 33.10 -7.16
C TYR A 1007 63.76 34.57 -6.72
N LYS A 1008 62.60 35.16 -6.36
CA LYS A 1008 62.42 36.60 -6.12
C LYS A 1008 61.35 36.87 -5.06
N ASN A 1009 61.35 38.07 -4.46
CA ASN A 1009 60.23 38.56 -3.65
C ASN A 1009 59.16 39.22 -4.53
N ARG A 1010 57.89 38.97 -4.21
CA ARG A 1010 56.71 39.52 -4.86
C ARG A 1010 55.77 40.15 -3.82
N VAL A 1011 55.25 41.35 -4.09
CA VAL A 1011 54.14 41.94 -3.30
C VAL A 1011 52.85 41.19 -3.64
N THR A 1012 52.20 40.60 -2.63
CA THR A 1012 50.97 39.82 -2.81
C THR A 1012 49.71 40.67 -2.62
N ASP A 1013 49.77 41.71 -1.79
CA ASP A 1013 48.69 42.69 -1.61
C ASP A 1013 49.14 44.07 -2.11
N TYR A 1014 48.80 44.31 -3.36
CA TYR A 1014 49.25 45.49 -4.08
C TYR A 1014 48.60 46.78 -3.55
N ALA A 1015 47.31 46.75 -3.25
CA ALA A 1015 46.59 47.95 -2.79
C ALA A 1015 47.14 48.43 -1.43
N ARG A 1016 47.35 47.52 -0.47
CA ARG A 1016 47.94 47.86 0.83
C ARG A 1016 49.36 48.38 0.73
N PHE A 1017 50.16 47.82 -0.17
CA PHE A 1017 51.51 48.31 -0.43
C PHE A 1017 51.48 49.76 -0.88
N VAL A 1018 50.60 50.10 -1.83
CA VAL A 1018 50.47 51.48 -2.34
C VAL A 1018 50.01 52.43 -1.24
N ALA A 1019 48.96 52.05 -0.50
CA ALA A 1019 48.44 52.88 0.59
C ALA A 1019 49.52 53.17 1.62
N LEU A 1020 50.24 52.15 2.09
CA LEU A 1020 51.31 52.32 3.06
C LEU A 1020 52.49 53.11 2.50
N ALA A 1021 52.90 52.85 1.26
CA ALA A 1021 53.97 53.61 0.62
C ALA A 1021 53.59 55.09 0.39
N SER A 1022 52.31 55.38 0.14
CA SER A 1022 51.81 56.75 -0.11
C SER A 1022 51.89 57.66 1.12
N VAL A 1023 51.77 57.09 2.31
CA VAL A 1023 51.90 57.80 3.59
C VAL A 1023 53.30 57.71 4.20
N SER A 1024 54.20 56.99 3.56
CA SER A 1024 55.56 56.79 4.06
C SER A 1024 56.55 57.69 3.33
N THR A 1025 57.64 58.01 4.01
CA THR A 1025 58.76 58.78 3.47
C THR A 1025 59.93 57.86 3.12
N TYR A 1026 60.13 56.79 3.90
CA TYR A 1026 61.23 55.86 3.75
C TYR A 1026 60.73 54.42 3.61
N GLN A 1027 61.43 53.64 2.81
CA GLN A 1027 61.28 52.19 2.72
C GLN A 1027 62.59 51.53 3.11
N LYS A 1028 62.52 50.50 3.96
CA LYS A 1028 63.66 49.68 4.37
C LYS A 1028 63.39 48.22 4.05
N ILE A 1029 64.36 47.53 3.45
CA ILE A 1029 64.35 46.08 3.24
C ILE A 1029 65.54 45.45 3.96
N THR A 1030 65.37 44.26 4.53
CA THR A 1030 66.37 43.65 5.43
C THR A 1030 66.87 42.30 4.93
N SER A 1031 68.11 41.96 5.30
CA SER A 1031 68.80 40.70 4.93
C SER A 1031 68.79 40.38 3.44
N VAL A 1032 69.22 41.35 2.63
CA VAL A 1032 69.28 41.22 1.18
C VAL A 1032 70.40 40.23 0.78
N GLN A 1033 70.07 39.16 0.02
CA GLN A 1033 71.04 38.18 -0.49
C GLN A 1033 71.05 38.14 -2.02
N GLY A 1034 72.24 38.20 -2.65
CA GLY A 1034 72.40 38.17 -4.11
C GLY A 1034 73.57 37.32 -4.62
N THR A 1035 73.50 36.90 -5.90
CA THR A 1035 74.52 36.10 -6.61
C THR A 1035 75.16 36.90 -7.75
N SER A 1036 76.42 36.61 -8.06
CA SER A 1036 77.35 37.46 -8.83
C SER A 1036 76.91 37.78 -10.26
N GLU A 1037 76.95 39.06 -10.63
CA GLU A 1037 77.58 39.50 -11.88
C GLU A 1037 77.98 40.99 -11.87
N SER A 1038 78.91 41.32 -12.75
CA SER A 1038 79.59 42.60 -12.93
C SER A 1038 78.60 43.71 -13.32
N CYS A 1039 78.69 44.84 -12.65
CA CYS A 1039 77.79 45.97 -12.79
C CYS A 1039 77.92 46.65 -14.16
N CYS A 1040 76.91 46.44 -15.01
CA CYS A 1040 76.28 47.50 -15.80
C CYS A 1040 74.76 47.24 -15.70
N ASP A 1041 74.04 48.07 -14.94
CA ASP A 1041 72.56 48.18 -14.86
C ASP A 1041 71.75 47.31 -13.87
N ALA A 1042 72.37 46.67 -12.87
CA ALA A 1042 71.62 46.00 -11.80
C ALA A 1042 71.25 46.97 -10.65
N TYR A 1043 70.05 47.54 -10.70
CA TYR A 1043 69.44 48.29 -9.60
C TYR A 1043 68.26 47.51 -9.01
N TYR A 1044 67.93 47.71 -7.71
CA TYR A 1044 66.63 47.30 -7.16
C TYR A 1044 65.55 48.25 -7.69
N PHE A 1045 65.00 47.96 -8.87
CA PHE A 1045 63.90 48.75 -9.40
C PHE A 1045 62.55 48.10 -9.13
N MET A 1046 61.58 48.89 -8.67
CA MET A 1046 60.21 48.71 -9.14
C MET A 1046 60.21 49.14 -10.61
N ASN A 1047 60.01 48.19 -11.54
CA ASN A 1047 60.18 48.48 -12.97
C ASN A 1047 58.82 48.48 -13.70
N TYR A 1048 58.47 49.61 -14.33
CA TYR A 1048 57.38 49.72 -15.29
C TYR A 1048 57.69 50.76 -16.37
N ASN A 1049 57.49 50.38 -17.63
CA ASN A 1049 57.62 51.20 -18.84
C ASN A 1049 58.71 52.29 -18.79
N ASN A 1050 59.97 51.88 -18.58
CA ASN A 1050 61.18 52.69 -18.76
C ASN A 1050 61.35 53.95 -17.88
N ALA A 1051 60.85 53.97 -16.64
CA ALA A 1051 61.24 55.00 -15.66
C ALA A 1051 61.49 54.41 -14.26
N CYS A 1052 62.49 54.96 -13.55
CA CYS A 1052 63.07 54.42 -12.32
C CYS A 1052 62.75 55.30 -11.09
N ILE A 1053 62.40 54.67 -9.97
CA ILE A 1053 62.13 55.32 -8.67
C ILE A 1053 63.23 54.92 -7.67
N THR A 1054 64.41 55.54 -7.82
CA THR A 1054 65.57 55.47 -6.91
C THR A 1054 66.29 54.11 -6.85
N GLY A 1055 67.63 54.13 -6.74
CA GLY A 1055 68.45 52.92 -6.71
C GLY A 1055 69.71 53.09 -5.84
N LEU A 1056 70.19 51.99 -5.25
CA LEU A 1056 71.49 51.95 -4.56
C LEU A 1056 72.64 52.14 -5.57
N PRO A 1057 73.70 52.89 -5.22
CA PRO A 1057 74.86 53.06 -6.09
C PRO A 1057 75.68 51.75 -6.20
N CYS A 1058 76.07 51.39 -7.42
CA CYS A 1058 76.92 50.24 -7.72
C CYS A 1058 78.36 50.50 -7.24
N GLY A 1059 78.83 49.73 -6.26
CA GLY A 1059 80.20 49.82 -5.76
C GLY A 1059 80.64 48.54 -5.05
N SER A 1060 81.31 47.67 -5.80
CA SER A 1060 82.29 46.67 -5.33
C SER A 1060 81.97 45.88 -4.05
N LYS A 1061 80.80 45.24 -4.00
CA LYS A 1061 80.62 44.02 -3.18
C LYS A 1061 80.30 42.86 -4.11
N GLY A 1062 81.27 41.96 -4.28
CA GLY A 1062 81.08 40.67 -4.96
C GLY A 1062 80.02 39.81 -4.26
N SER A 1063 79.82 38.59 -4.76
CA SER A 1063 78.88 37.60 -4.22
C SER A 1063 78.86 37.58 -2.68
N GLY A 1064 77.69 37.82 -2.07
CA GLY A 1064 77.55 37.88 -0.61
C GLY A 1064 76.29 38.58 -0.09
N ASN A 1065 76.10 38.54 1.24
CA ASN A 1065 74.98 39.16 1.96
C ASN A 1065 75.14 40.69 2.02
N TRP A 1066 74.16 41.45 1.52
CA TRP A 1066 74.19 42.91 1.40
C TRP A 1066 73.66 43.63 2.65
N GLY A 1067 73.04 42.91 3.59
CA GLY A 1067 72.50 43.47 4.82
C GLY A 1067 71.20 44.25 4.62
N ASP A 1068 70.98 45.29 5.43
CA ASP A 1068 69.77 46.11 5.42
C ASP A 1068 69.94 47.37 4.57
N VAL A 1069 68.92 47.69 3.78
CA VAL A 1069 68.91 48.78 2.80
C VAL A 1069 67.73 49.70 3.09
N THR A 1070 67.96 51.01 3.15
CA THR A 1070 66.90 52.02 3.29
C THR A 1070 66.95 53.02 2.14
N VAL A 1071 65.81 53.35 1.56
CA VAL A 1071 65.63 54.28 0.44
C VAL A 1071 64.52 55.28 0.75
N THR A 1072 64.57 56.44 0.08
CA THR A 1072 63.52 57.47 0.18
C THR A 1072 62.48 57.23 -0.91
N ILE A 1073 61.19 57.28 -0.57
CA ILE A 1073 60.09 57.03 -1.50
C ILE A 1073 59.83 58.30 -2.33
N ASN A 1074 59.85 58.19 -3.67
CA ASN A 1074 59.45 59.28 -4.56
C ASN A 1074 57.93 59.27 -4.75
N ARG A 1075 57.25 60.37 -4.39
CA ARG A 1075 55.79 60.48 -4.34
C ARG A 1075 55.14 60.91 -5.67
N ASN A 1076 55.89 61.07 -6.77
CA ASN A 1076 55.33 61.47 -8.07
C ASN A 1076 54.88 60.25 -8.89
N TRP A 1077 53.72 59.70 -8.53
CA TRP A 1077 53.18 58.41 -9.02
C TRP A 1077 52.70 58.39 -10.48
N SER A 1078 52.66 59.55 -11.17
CA SER A 1078 52.13 59.70 -12.54
C SER A 1078 52.92 58.97 -13.64
N ASN A 1079 54.15 58.52 -13.35
CA ASN A 1079 54.97 57.67 -14.22
C ASN A 1079 55.12 56.22 -13.72
N ALA A 1080 54.37 55.82 -12.69
CA ALA A 1080 54.47 54.51 -12.05
C ALA A 1080 53.19 53.70 -12.29
N MET A 1081 53.23 52.66 -13.12
CA MET A 1081 52.35 51.50 -12.90
C MET A 1081 53.16 50.39 -12.25
N TYR A 1082 52.53 49.47 -11.54
CA TYR A 1082 53.23 48.63 -10.58
C TYR A 1082 53.32 47.21 -11.09
N LYS A 1083 54.54 46.75 -11.39
CA LYS A 1083 54.81 45.32 -11.46
C LYS A 1083 55.25 44.85 -10.08
N SER A 1084 54.49 43.90 -9.54
CA SER A 1084 54.61 43.35 -8.18
C SER A 1084 55.90 42.56 -7.90
N TYR A 1085 56.96 42.71 -8.69
CA TYR A 1085 58.16 41.86 -8.65
C TYR A 1085 59.42 42.70 -8.53
N PHE A 1086 60.27 42.40 -7.54
CA PHE A 1086 61.59 43.01 -7.40
C PHE A 1086 62.61 42.23 -8.25
N THR A 1087 63.34 42.90 -9.16
CA THR A 1087 64.33 42.25 -10.05
C THR A 1087 65.69 42.93 -10.02
N THR A 1088 66.76 42.16 -10.11
CA THR A 1088 68.00 42.57 -10.77
C THR A 1088 67.87 42.25 -12.27
N ASP A 1089 68.20 43.19 -13.16
CA ASP A 1089 68.32 42.90 -14.59
C ASP A 1089 69.74 42.39 -14.85
N GLY A 1090 69.83 41.18 -15.38
CA GLY A 1090 71.07 40.42 -15.48
C GLY A 1090 70.76 39.05 -16.08
N SER A 1091 71.00 38.92 -17.39
CA SER A 1091 70.82 37.70 -18.14
C SER A 1091 71.89 36.68 -17.80
N VAL A 1092 71.68 35.88 -16.73
CA VAL A 1092 72.59 34.80 -16.38
C VAL A 1092 72.15 33.52 -17.08
N GLY A 1093 72.98 33.04 -18.02
CA GLY A 1093 72.81 31.73 -18.64
C GLY A 1093 73.01 30.60 -17.62
N GLY A 1094 71.99 29.76 -17.45
CA GLY A 1094 72.13 28.39 -16.96
C GLY A 1094 72.67 28.20 -15.54
N GLY A 1095 71.90 28.59 -14.51
CA GLY A 1095 72.12 28.16 -13.13
C GLY A 1095 71.08 28.75 -12.16
N ASN A 1096 70.49 27.92 -11.30
CA ASN A 1096 69.42 28.28 -10.34
C ASN A 1096 69.88 29.27 -9.24
N GLN A 1097 70.06 30.56 -9.55
CA GLN A 1097 70.44 31.58 -8.56
C GLN A 1097 69.65 32.89 -8.73
N GLY A 1098 69.13 33.45 -7.63
CA GLY A 1098 68.24 34.62 -7.60
C GLY A 1098 68.43 35.48 -6.34
N THR A 1099 67.96 36.73 -6.40
CA THR A 1099 68.14 37.75 -5.34
C THR A 1099 66.85 37.90 -4.52
N TYR A 1100 66.96 37.88 -3.19
CA TYR A 1100 65.81 37.98 -2.29
C TYR A 1100 66.13 38.73 -0.97
N PHE A 1101 65.09 39.19 -0.26
CA PHE A 1101 65.17 39.84 1.05
C PHE A 1101 64.17 39.21 2.03
N SER A 1102 64.41 39.44 3.32
CA SER A 1102 63.65 38.80 4.41
C SER A 1102 62.43 39.59 4.86
N GLN A 1103 62.53 40.92 4.96
CA GLN A 1103 61.44 41.78 5.42
C GLN A 1103 61.43 43.11 4.68
N MET A 1104 60.27 43.76 4.69
CA MET A 1104 60.07 45.11 4.18
C MET A 1104 59.38 45.95 5.25
N TRP A 1105 59.84 47.19 5.35
CA TRP A 1105 59.42 48.14 6.35
C TRP A 1105 59.22 49.52 5.72
N PHE A 1106 58.28 50.27 6.25
CA PHE A 1106 57.89 51.61 5.81
C PHE A 1106 57.88 52.57 6.98
N LYS A 1107 58.28 53.82 6.77
CA LYS A 1107 58.30 54.85 7.81
C LYS A 1107 57.99 56.22 7.26
#